data_AF-A0A7M7SQ71-F1
#
_entry.id   AF-A0A7M7SQ71-F1
#
_cell.length_a   1.000
_cell.length_b   1.000
_cell.length_c   1.000
_cell.angle_alpha   90.00
_cell.angle_beta   90.00
_cell.angle_gamma   90.00
#
_symmetry.space_group_name_H-M   'P 1'
#
loop_
_entity.id
_entity.type
_entity.pdbx_description
1 polymer ?
#
loop_
_entity_poly.entity_id
_entity_poly.type
_entity_poly.pdbx_seq_one_letter_code
_entity_poly.pdbx_strand_id
1 'polypeptide(L)'
;MTTEETTEQPPVDDCLKERKWWCFLLSSIFTFLAGLLIVLLWRAFAFLCCRKEPEFAPNDPKQKEQKTSRQGKEFEGTFMTEAKDWAGELISGQTTTGRILVVLVFILSIASLIIYFIDASSEEVERCQEWSNNITQQIDLAFNIFFMVYFFIRFIAASDKLWFMLEMYSFVDYFTIPPSFVSIYLDRTWIGLRFLRALRLMTVPDILQYLNILKTSSSIRLAQLVSIFISVWLTAAGIIHLLENSGDPFEFTNPQQLSYWTCVYFLIVTMSTVGYGDVYCQTVLGRTFLVFFLLVGLAIFASSIPEIIELVGSRSKYSGEYKREHGKRHIVVCGHITYESVSHFLKDFLHEDREDVDVEVVFLHRKPPDLELEGLFKRHFTTVEFFQGTIMNPIDLQRVKVHEADACLVLANKYCQDPDAEDAANIMRVISIKNYSDDIRVIIQLMQYHNKAYLLNIPSWDWKQGDDVICLAELKLGFIAQSCLAPGFSTMMANLFAMRSFKTSPDTQAWQNDYLQGTGCEMYTETLSPSFTGMTFPQASELCFTKLKLLLLAIEIKGEGGGDSKISINPRGAKIVANTQGFFIAQSADEVKRAWFYCKACHEDIKDETLIKKCKCKNLGQQQRSWGRDLVATFRKGVRAVQMVGRASEISRDREDPNAMRNHRNSVGMTMMNSTKQVNKVKPNVNRATNDSLSSPNQPYNQRSQEESAYPGYHLAYEVKKLMPTSRASGGTNVNNNGGLQVGIADDQAKDFDFEKTEMKYDSTGMFHWSPSRNLEDCILDRNQAAMTVLNGHVVVCLFADPDSPLIGLRNLVMPLRASNFHYHELKHVVIVGSVDYIRREWKMLQNLPKISVLNGSPLSRADLRAVNVNLCDMCCILSAKVPSNDDPTLADKEAILASLNIKAMTFDDTIGVLSQANNEQGNLTAVGSPIVLQRRGSVYGANVPMITELVNDSNVQFLDQDDDDDPDTELYLTQPFACGTAFAVSVLDSLMSTTYFNQNALTLIRSLITGGATPELELILAEGAGLRGGYSTPDSLANRDRCRVGQIALYDGPLAQYGEGGKYGDLFVAALKSYGMLCIGLYRYRFRDTSSSCDASSKRYVITNPPDDFTLLPTDQVFVLMQFDPGLEYKPSRGARGKDDAS
;
A
#
# COMPACT_ATOMS: atom_id res chain seq x y z
N MET A 1 1.75 -32.04 -82.06
CA MET A 1 1.80 -33.47 -81.65
C MET A 1 1.04 -33.61 -80.35
N THR A 2 0.46 -34.79 -80.08
CA THR A 2 -0.19 -35.23 -78.82
C THR A 2 -1.29 -34.32 -78.23
N THR A 3 -2.51 -34.78 -77.96
CA THR A 3 -3.28 -35.94 -78.48
C THR A 3 -4.75 -35.65 -78.16
N GLU A 4 -5.70 -36.01 -79.04
CA GLU A 4 -7.12 -35.94 -78.68
C GLU A 4 -7.50 -37.19 -77.89
N GLU A 5 -7.45 -37.11 -76.57
CA GLU A 5 -7.99 -38.15 -75.68
C GLU A 5 -9.45 -37.80 -75.35
N THR A 6 -10.37 -38.59 -75.89
CA THR A 6 -11.79 -38.53 -75.55
C THR A 6 -11.98 -38.94 -74.10
N THR A 7 -12.40 -38.01 -73.24
CA THR A 7 -12.81 -38.33 -71.87
C THR A 7 -14.09 -39.16 -71.89
N GLU A 8 -13.94 -40.47 -71.68
CA GLU A 8 -15.06 -41.35 -71.39
C GLU A 8 -15.79 -40.85 -70.13
N GLN A 9 -17.12 -40.73 -70.22
CA GLN A 9 -17.93 -40.48 -69.04
C GLN A 9 -17.89 -41.72 -68.14
N PRO A 10 -17.73 -41.58 -66.81
CA PRO A 10 -17.87 -42.72 -65.91
C PRO A 10 -19.31 -43.28 -66.03
N PRO A 11 -19.50 -44.59 -65.79
CA PRO A 11 -20.82 -45.21 -65.89
C PRO A 11 -21.77 -44.56 -64.87
N VAL A 12 -22.77 -43.84 -65.37
CA VAL A 12 -23.89 -43.39 -64.53
C VAL A 12 -24.69 -44.63 -64.14
N ASP A 13 -24.59 -45.04 -62.87
CA ASP A 13 -25.38 -46.13 -62.33
C ASP A 13 -26.86 -45.96 -62.71
N ASP A 14 -27.47 -47.02 -63.27
CA ASP A 14 -28.89 -47.02 -63.66
C ASP A 14 -29.83 -46.57 -62.52
N CYS A 15 -29.37 -46.79 -61.29
CA CYS A 15 -29.99 -46.35 -60.05
C CYS A 15 -30.21 -44.82 -59.97
N LEU A 16 -29.27 -44.00 -60.45
CA LEU A 16 -29.30 -42.53 -60.31
C LEU A 16 -30.17 -41.80 -61.35
N LYS A 17 -30.73 -42.53 -62.34
CA LYS A 17 -31.61 -41.96 -63.38
C LYS A 17 -32.92 -41.34 -62.83
N GLU A 18 -33.35 -41.77 -61.65
CA GLU A 18 -34.39 -41.10 -60.85
C GLU A 18 -33.84 -40.78 -59.45
N ARG A 19 -33.72 -39.48 -59.12
CA ARG A 19 -33.40 -39.01 -57.76
C ARG A 19 -34.57 -39.26 -56.82
N LYS A 20 -34.35 -39.89 -55.66
CA LYS A 20 -35.42 -40.32 -54.73
C LYS A 20 -35.48 -39.54 -53.40
N TRP A 21 -34.79 -38.40 -53.31
CA TRP A 21 -34.84 -37.45 -52.17
C TRP A 21 -36.25 -37.21 -51.56
N TRP A 22 -37.31 -37.12 -52.38
CA TRP A 22 -38.69 -36.94 -51.90
C TRP A 22 -39.11 -38.02 -50.88
N CYS A 23 -38.69 -39.28 -51.05
CA CYS A 23 -39.04 -40.39 -50.14
C CYS A 23 -38.43 -40.20 -48.74
N PHE A 24 -37.23 -39.63 -48.65
CA PHE A 24 -36.55 -39.34 -47.39
C PHE A 24 -37.15 -38.13 -46.66
N LEU A 25 -37.56 -37.10 -47.42
CA LEU A 25 -38.24 -35.95 -46.85
C LEU A 25 -39.66 -36.30 -46.36
N LEU A 26 -40.39 -37.10 -47.15
CA LEU A 26 -41.73 -37.59 -46.79
C LEU A 26 -41.73 -38.47 -45.54
N SER A 27 -40.70 -39.30 -45.29
CA SER A 27 -40.64 -40.10 -44.06
C SER A 27 -40.44 -39.23 -42.81
N SER A 28 -39.63 -38.17 -42.92
CA SER A 28 -39.43 -37.18 -41.85
C SER A 28 -40.73 -36.41 -41.54
N ILE A 29 -41.43 -35.94 -42.58
CA ILE A 29 -42.71 -35.23 -42.43
C ILE A 29 -43.80 -36.16 -41.89
N PHE A 30 -43.88 -37.40 -42.38
CA PHE A 30 -44.87 -38.38 -41.93
C PHE A 30 -44.68 -38.77 -40.46
N THR A 31 -43.44 -39.00 -40.01
CA THR A 31 -43.17 -39.33 -38.60
C THR A 31 -43.50 -38.17 -37.65
N PHE A 32 -43.20 -36.93 -38.04
CA PHE A 32 -43.64 -35.73 -37.30
C PHE A 32 -45.17 -35.64 -37.22
N LEU A 33 -45.88 -35.71 -38.35
CA LEU A 33 -47.34 -35.60 -38.40
C LEU A 33 -48.03 -36.75 -37.64
N ALA A 34 -47.52 -37.99 -37.75
CA ALA A 34 -48.04 -39.13 -37.02
C ALA A 34 -47.85 -38.97 -35.49
N GLY A 35 -46.66 -38.55 -35.04
CA GLY A 35 -46.40 -38.28 -33.63
C GLY A 35 -47.28 -37.16 -33.07
N LEU A 36 -47.44 -36.07 -33.83
CA LEU A 36 -48.30 -34.95 -33.46
C LEU A 36 -49.78 -35.36 -33.39
N LEU A 37 -50.24 -36.18 -34.35
CA LEU A 37 -51.61 -36.72 -34.36
C LEU A 37 -51.85 -37.67 -33.17
N ILE A 38 -50.88 -38.52 -32.81
CA ILE A 38 -50.96 -39.37 -31.61
C ILE A 38 -51.08 -38.53 -30.33
N VAL A 39 -50.27 -37.47 -30.20
CA VAL A 39 -50.33 -36.54 -29.05
C VAL A 39 -51.66 -35.78 -29.02
N LEU A 40 -52.20 -35.35 -30.16
CA LEU A 40 -53.51 -34.70 -30.23
C LEU A 40 -54.66 -35.65 -29.89
N LEU A 41 -54.65 -36.90 -30.39
CA LEU A 41 -55.64 -37.92 -30.02
C LEU A 41 -55.58 -38.24 -28.53
N TRP A 42 -54.39 -38.37 -27.94
CA TRP A 42 -54.23 -38.57 -26.50
C TRP A 42 -54.76 -37.37 -25.69
N ARG A 43 -54.47 -36.13 -26.12
CA ARG A 43 -54.95 -34.90 -25.48
C ARG A 43 -56.47 -34.76 -25.60
N ALA A 44 -57.06 -35.15 -26.74
CA ALA A 44 -58.51 -35.17 -26.95
C ALA A 44 -59.21 -36.25 -26.11
N PHE A 45 -58.63 -37.45 -26.02
CA PHE A 45 -59.14 -38.55 -25.19
C PHE A 45 -59.09 -38.18 -23.69
N ALA A 46 -57.98 -37.61 -23.23
CA ALA A 46 -57.85 -37.09 -21.86
C ALA A 46 -58.87 -35.97 -21.57
N PHE A 47 -59.15 -35.09 -22.52
CA PHE A 47 -60.15 -34.03 -22.39
C PHE A 47 -61.60 -34.56 -22.37
N LEU A 48 -61.89 -35.61 -23.14
CA LEU A 48 -63.20 -36.29 -23.14
C LEU A 48 -63.45 -37.11 -21.87
N CYS A 49 -62.43 -37.77 -21.33
CA CYS A 49 -62.54 -38.61 -20.14
C CYS A 49 -62.46 -37.83 -18.82
N CYS A 50 -61.70 -36.73 -18.76
CA CYS A 50 -61.47 -35.95 -17.53
C CYS A 50 -62.11 -34.55 -17.60
N ARG A 51 -63.38 -34.46 -17.19
CA ARG A 51 -64.10 -33.20 -17.00
C ARG A 51 -63.49 -32.41 -15.82
N LYS A 52 -62.46 -31.60 -16.10
CA LYS A 52 -61.78 -30.75 -15.10
C LYS A 52 -62.76 -29.82 -14.37
N GLU A 53 -62.62 -29.75 -13.05
CA GLU A 53 -63.08 -28.62 -12.24
C GLU A 53 -62.24 -27.37 -12.54
N PRO A 54 -62.76 -26.15 -12.31
CA PRO A 54 -62.03 -24.91 -12.60
C PRO A 54 -60.78 -24.74 -11.74
N GLU A 55 -59.69 -24.32 -12.35
CA GLU A 55 -58.44 -24.01 -11.67
C GLU A 55 -58.54 -22.64 -10.97
N PHE A 56 -58.41 -22.64 -9.64
CA PHE A 56 -58.35 -21.41 -8.84
C PHE A 56 -57.02 -20.67 -9.05
N ALA A 57 -57.06 -19.35 -8.96
CA ALA A 57 -55.90 -18.48 -9.19
C ALA A 57 -54.77 -18.70 -8.17
N PRO A 58 -53.49 -18.49 -8.56
CA PRO A 58 -52.34 -18.80 -7.72
C PRO A 58 -52.13 -17.76 -6.61
N ASN A 59 -52.82 -17.92 -5.46
CA ASN A 59 -52.37 -17.57 -4.10
C ASN A 59 -53.43 -17.83 -2.99
N ASP A 60 -54.40 -18.72 -3.21
CA ASP A 60 -55.47 -19.00 -2.23
C ASP A 60 -54.98 -19.91 -1.07
N PRO A 61 -55.05 -19.50 0.21
CA PRO A 61 -54.42 -20.22 1.33
C PRO A 61 -54.94 -21.65 1.55
N LYS A 62 -56.17 -21.96 1.11
CA LYS A 62 -56.79 -23.29 1.30
C LYS A 62 -56.06 -24.42 0.57
N GLN A 63 -55.19 -24.12 -0.42
CA GLN A 63 -54.35 -25.14 -1.06
C GLN A 63 -53.31 -25.78 -0.11
N LYS A 64 -52.92 -25.12 0.99
CA LYS A 64 -51.97 -25.73 1.95
C LYS A 64 -52.58 -26.88 2.73
N GLU A 65 -53.79 -26.70 3.27
CA GLU A 65 -54.46 -27.72 4.09
C GLU A 65 -54.80 -28.97 3.25
N GLN A 66 -55.15 -28.79 1.97
CA GLN A 66 -55.44 -29.91 1.06
C GLN A 66 -54.18 -30.67 0.61
N LYS A 67 -52.98 -30.11 0.78
CA LYS A 67 -51.70 -30.82 0.60
C LYS A 67 -51.33 -31.64 1.83
N THR A 68 -51.46 -31.09 3.04
CA THR A 68 -51.17 -31.86 4.27
C THR A 68 -52.16 -33.00 4.49
N SER A 69 -53.44 -32.83 4.11
CA SER A 69 -54.44 -33.91 4.21
C SER A 69 -54.27 -35.05 3.18
N ARG A 70 -53.31 -34.96 2.23
CA ARG A 70 -53.06 -35.99 1.21
C ARG A 70 -51.85 -36.89 1.46
N GLN A 71 -50.99 -36.59 2.44
CA GLN A 71 -49.85 -37.45 2.79
C GLN A 71 -50.22 -38.69 3.64
N GLY A 72 -51.52 -38.92 3.91
CA GLY A 72 -52.02 -40.00 4.78
C GLY A 72 -52.76 -41.14 4.08
N LYS A 73 -52.77 -41.20 2.74
CA LYS A 73 -53.30 -42.34 1.96
C LYS A 73 -52.42 -42.61 0.76
N GLU A 74 -51.92 -43.83 0.65
CA GLU A 74 -51.38 -44.36 -0.59
C GLU A 74 -52.48 -44.36 -1.64
N PHE A 75 -52.22 -43.68 -2.75
CA PHE A 75 -53.05 -43.67 -3.95
C PHE A 75 -52.13 -44.12 -5.07
N GLU A 76 -52.49 -45.20 -5.77
CA GLU A 76 -51.58 -45.91 -6.67
C GLU A 76 -50.94 -44.94 -7.69
N GLY A 77 -49.61 -44.83 -7.61
CA GLY A 77 -48.82 -44.12 -8.61
C GLY A 77 -49.03 -44.80 -9.94
N THR A 78 -49.69 -44.12 -10.88
CA THR A 78 -49.87 -44.67 -12.22
C THR A 78 -48.48 -44.87 -12.82
N PHE A 79 -48.17 -46.04 -13.37
CA PHE A 79 -46.86 -46.36 -13.98
C PHE A 79 -46.23 -45.22 -14.83
N MET A 80 -47.08 -44.43 -15.51
CA MET A 80 -46.69 -43.27 -16.31
C MET A 80 -46.11 -42.08 -15.52
N THR A 81 -46.35 -41.94 -14.21
CA THR A 81 -45.68 -40.94 -13.35
C THR A 81 -44.31 -41.43 -12.91
N GLU A 82 -44.19 -42.67 -12.44
CA GLU A 82 -42.91 -43.26 -12.05
C GLU A 82 -41.91 -43.29 -13.22
N ALA A 83 -42.38 -43.70 -14.40
CA ALA A 83 -41.58 -43.70 -15.62
C ALA A 83 -41.16 -42.27 -16.06
N LYS A 84 -41.99 -41.25 -15.80
CA LYS A 84 -41.65 -39.85 -16.08
C LYS A 84 -40.55 -39.35 -15.14
N ASP A 85 -40.70 -39.60 -13.85
CA ASP A 85 -39.78 -39.10 -12.84
C ASP A 85 -38.41 -39.80 -12.96
N TRP A 86 -38.39 -41.11 -13.20
CA TRP A 86 -37.18 -41.87 -13.57
C TRP A 86 -36.47 -41.30 -14.82
N ALA A 87 -37.22 -41.00 -15.89
CA ALA A 87 -36.64 -40.39 -17.09
C ALA A 87 -36.11 -38.97 -16.83
N GLY A 88 -36.77 -38.20 -15.94
CA GLY A 88 -36.32 -36.89 -15.49
C GLY A 88 -35.00 -36.92 -14.70
N GLU A 89 -34.86 -37.86 -13.77
CA GLU A 89 -33.60 -38.11 -13.02
C GLU A 89 -32.44 -38.54 -13.95
N LEU A 90 -32.76 -39.23 -15.05
CA LEU A 90 -31.78 -39.71 -16.02
C LEU A 90 -31.31 -38.60 -16.97
N ILE A 91 -32.19 -37.69 -17.40
CA ILE A 91 -31.83 -36.55 -18.26
C ILE A 91 -31.11 -35.44 -17.48
N SER A 92 -31.54 -35.16 -16.25
CA SER A 92 -31.02 -34.05 -15.44
C SER A 92 -29.62 -34.25 -14.87
N GLY A 93 -28.95 -35.37 -15.17
CA GLY A 93 -27.57 -35.65 -14.74
C GLY A 93 -27.37 -35.75 -13.22
N GLN A 94 -28.45 -35.89 -12.44
CA GLN A 94 -28.39 -36.01 -10.98
C GLN A 94 -27.87 -37.40 -10.58
N THR A 95 -28.35 -38.45 -11.26
CA THR A 95 -27.91 -39.83 -11.09
C THR A 95 -26.59 -40.10 -11.82
N THR A 96 -25.81 -41.07 -11.33
CA THR A 96 -24.56 -41.51 -12.01
C THR A 96 -24.83 -42.12 -13.38
N THR A 97 -25.93 -42.88 -13.50
CA THR A 97 -26.44 -43.40 -14.78
C THR A 97 -26.84 -42.27 -15.73
N GLY A 98 -27.50 -41.22 -15.24
CA GLY A 98 -27.84 -40.05 -16.03
C GLY A 98 -26.61 -39.31 -16.56
N ARG A 99 -25.57 -39.14 -15.74
CA ARG A 99 -24.28 -38.57 -16.20
C ARG A 99 -23.61 -39.41 -17.28
N ILE A 100 -23.63 -40.73 -17.14
CA ILE A 100 -23.10 -41.64 -18.18
C ILE A 100 -23.89 -41.48 -19.48
N LEU A 101 -25.23 -41.43 -19.41
CA LEU A 101 -26.08 -41.18 -20.58
C LEU A 101 -25.74 -39.84 -21.24
N VAL A 102 -25.64 -38.76 -20.46
CA VAL A 102 -25.35 -37.40 -20.95
C VAL A 102 -23.95 -37.30 -21.60
N VAL A 103 -22.92 -37.90 -21.01
CA VAL A 103 -21.57 -38.00 -21.64
C VAL A 103 -21.62 -38.79 -22.95
N LEU A 104 -22.37 -39.88 -22.97
CA LEU A 104 -22.46 -40.76 -24.14
C LEU A 104 -23.24 -40.08 -25.28
N VAL A 105 -24.32 -39.35 -24.98
CA VAL A 105 -25.02 -38.47 -25.94
C VAL A 105 -24.08 -37.42 -26.54
N PHE A 106 -23.22 -36.78 -25.73
CA PHE A 106 -22.23 -35.80 -26.19
C PHE A 106 -21.17 -36.41 -27.11
N ILE A 107 -20.57 -37.55 -26.73
CA ILE A 107 -19.56 -38.23 -27.56
C ILE A 107 -20.18 -38.70 -28.88
N LEU A 108 -21.37 -39.30 -28.85
CA LEU A 108 -22.04 -39.77 -30.06
C LEU A 108 -22.58 -38.63 -30.93
N SER A 109 -22.96 -37.47 -30.38
CA SER A 109 -23.40 -36.33 -31.21
C SER A 109 -22.24 -35.76 -32.03
N ILE A 110 -21.04 -35.67 -31.44
CA ILE A 110 -19.80 -35.31 -32.13
C ILE A 110 -19.43 -36.39 -33.15
N ALA A 111 -19.46 -37.68 -32.79
CA ALA A 111 -19.12 -38.76 -33.72
C ALA A 111 -20.08 -38.83 -34.93
N SER A 112 -21.38 -38.62 -34.71
CA SER A 112 -22.42 -38.57 -35.75
C SER A 112 -22.28 -37.32 -36.66
N LEU A 113 -21.72 -36.22 -36.14
CA LEU A 113 -21.35 -35.04 -36.93
C LEU A 113 -20.06 -35.28 -37.75
N ILE A 114 -19.07 -35.98 -37.19
CA ILE A 114 -17.86 -36.39 -37.92
C ILE A 114 -18.20 -37.33 -39.10
N ILE A 115 -19.13 -38.28 -38.91
CA ILE A 115 -19.64 -39.10 -40.02
C ILE A 115 -20.28 -38.23 -41.10
N TYR A 116 -21.07 -37.21 -40.73
CA TYR A 116 -21.61 -36.26 -41.71
C TYR A 116 -20.49 -35.52 -42.47
N PHE A 117 -19.41 -35.09 -41.82
CA PHE A 117 -18.28 -34.45 -42.52
C PHE A 117 -17.51 -35.41 -43.43
N ILE A 118 -17.44 -36.71 -43.10
CA ILE A 118 -16.85 -37.73 -43.97
C ILE A 118 -17.74 -37.94 -45.20
N ASP A 119 -19.04 -38.19 -45.01
CA ASP A 119 -19.99 -38.36 -46.10
C ASP A 119 -20.03 -37.10 -47.01
N ALA A 120 -20.08 -35.90 -46.41
CA ALA A 120 -20.15 -34.61 -47.11
C ALA A 120 -18.79 -34.05 -47.60
N SER A 121 -17.69 -34.78 -47.39
CA SER A 121 -16.43 -34.55 -48.12
C SER A 121 -16.45 -35.13 -49.53
N SER A 122 -17.43 -35.99 -49.84
CA SER A 122 -17.61 -36.58 -51.16
C SER A 122 -18.58 -35.78 -52.03
N GLU A 123 -18.31 -35.74 -53.34
CA GLU A 123 -18.82 -34.72 -54.27
C GLU A 123 -20.25 -34.97 -54.81
N GLU A 124 -21.00 -35.90 -54.21
CA GLU A 124 -22.27 -36.43 -54.73
C GLU A 124 -23.38 -36.47 -53.66
N VAL A 125 -24.59 -36.01 -54.01
CA VAL A 125 -25.70 -35.81 -53.04
C VAL A 125 -26.52 -37.07 -52.76
N GLU A 126 -26.69 -37.94 -53.77
CA GLU A 126 -27.29 -39.28 -53.67
C GLU A 126 -26.27 -40.31 -54.18
N ARG A 127 -26.15 -41.46 -53.49
CA ARG A 127 -25.30 -42.60 -53.91
C ARG A 127 -26.05 -43.92 -53.76
N CYS A 128 -25.80 -44.84 -54.68
CA CYS A 128 -26.37 -46.19 -54.63
C CYS A 128 -25.28 -47.18 -54.19
N GLN A 129 -25.37 -47.67 -52.96
CA GLN A 129 -24.38 -48.59 -52.39
C GLN A 129 -25.10 -49.54 -51.42
N GLU A 130 -24.94 -50.85 -51.65
CA GLU A 130 -25.53 -51.88 -50.80
C GLU A 130 -25.10 -51.73 -49.34
N TRP A 131 -26.07 -51.83 -48.42
CA TRP A 131 -25.82 -51.68 -46.97
C TRP A 131 -24.70 -52.59 -46.42
N SER A 132 -24.51 -53.78 -47.00
CA SER A 132 -23.45 -54.72 -46.60
C SER A 132 -22.03 -54.16 -46.81
N ASN A 133 -21.85 -53.28 -47.79
CA ASN A 133 -20.53 -52.81 -48.23
C ASN A 133 -20.16 -51.42 -47.68
N ASN A 134 -21.07 -50.77 -46.93
CA ASN A 134 -20.87 -49.42 -46.42
C ASN A 134 -20.71 -49.37 -44.88
N ILE A 135 -19.46 -49.26 -44.43
CA ILE A 135 -19.11 -49.18 -43.01
C ILE A 135 -19.62 -47.87 -42.36
N THR A 136 -19.63 -46.73 -43.07
CA THR A 136 -20.10 -45.46 -42.46
C THR A 136 -21.59 -45.52 -42.16
N GLN A 137 -22.39 -46.08 -43.07
CA GLN A 137 -23.83 -46.29 -42.90
C GLN A 137 -24.17 -47.28 -41.78
N GLN A 138 -23.37 -48.34 -41.59
CA GLN A 138 -23.54 -49.29 -40.49
C GLN A 138 -23.28 -48.65 -39.12
N ILE A 139 -22.24 -47.81 -39.00
CA ILE A 139 -21.95 -47.07 -37.76
C ILE A 139 -23.01 -45.98 -37.52
N ASP A 140 -23.44 -45.26 -38.56
CA ASP A 140 -24.46 -44.22 -38.46
C ASP A 140 -25.80 -44.78 -37.98
N LEU A 141 -26.20 -45.95 -38.46
CA LEU A 141 -27.38 -46.67 -37.98
C LEU A 141 -27.31 -46.94 -36.47
N ALA A 142 -26.16 -47.42 -35.97
CA ALA A 142 -25.99 -47.68 -34.54
C ALA A 142 -26.14 -46.39 -33.69
N PHE A 143 -25.64 -45.26 -34.19
CA PHE A 143 -25.81 -43.97 -33.53
C PHE A 143 -27.27 -43.48 -33.60
N ASN A 144 -27.96 -43.62 -34.74
CA ASN A 144 -29.36 -43.20 -34.87
C ASN A 144 -30.32 -44.09 -34.06
N ILE A 145 -30.04 -45.39 -33.88
CA ILE A 145 -30.76 -46.26 -32.93
C ILE A 145 -30.58 -45.75 -31.49
N PHE A 146 -29.37 -45.36 -31.09
CA PHE A 146 -29.15 -44.76 -29.79
C PHE A 146 -29.91 -43.43 -29.62
N PHE A 147 -29.86 -42.53 -30.61
CA PHE A 147 -30.61 -41.27 -30.57
C PHE A 147 -32.13 -41.50 -30.54
N MET A 148 -32.65 -42.55 -31.17
CA MET A 148 -34.06 -42.94 -31.09
C MET A 148 -34.45 -43.33 -29.65
N VAL A 149 -33.63 -44.12 -28.96
CA VAL A 149 -33.84 -44.46 -27.55
C VAL A 149 -33.78 -43.19 -26.68
N TYR A 150 -32.79 -42.31 -26.92
CA TYR A 150 -32.67 -41.04 -26.20
C TYR A 150 -33.87 -40.11 -26.43
N PHE A 151 -34.37 -40.02 -27.68
CA PHE A 151 -35.59 -39.28 -28.02
C PHE A 151 -36.79 -39.80 -27.23
N PHE A 152 -37.00 -41.11 -27.11
CA PHE A 152 -38.09 -41.67 -26.31
C PHE A 152 -37.93 -41.38 -24.81
N ILE A 153 -36.71 -41.41 -24.26
CA ILE A 153 -36.44 -41.02 -22.86
C ILE A 153 -36.83 -39.54 -22.65
N ARG A 154 -36.42 -38.64 -23.56
CA ARG A 154 -36.82 -37.21 -23.53
C ARG A 154 -38.34 -37.04 -23.64
N PHE A 155 -38.99 -37.75 -24.57
CA PHE A 155 -40.44 -37.73 -24.74
C PHE A 155 -41.18 -38.19 -23.48
N ILE A 156 -40.69 -39.21 -22.77
CA ILE A 156 -41.30 -39.70 -21.52
C ILE A 156 -41.18 -38.66 -20.41
N ALA A 157 -40.00 -38.05 -20.21
CA ALA A 157 -39.78 -37.04 -19.17
C ALA A 157 -40.55 -35.72 -19.38
N ALA A 158 -40.76 -35.30 -20.64
CA ALA A 158 -41.36 -34.01 -20.98
C ALA A 158 -42.72 -33.76 -20.31
N SER A 159 -42.96 -32.56 -19.77
CA SER A 159 -44.21 -32.22 -19.07
C SER A 159 -45.38 -31.89 -20.01
N ASP A 160 -45.16 -31.14 -21.10
CA ASP A 160 -46.13 -31.04 -22.21
C ASP A 160 -45.55 -31.76 -23.43
N LYS A 161 -46.24 -32.82 -23.86
CA LYS A 161 -45.83 -33.65 -25.01
C LYS A 161 -45.95 -32.91 -26.35
N LEU A 162 -46.86 -31.95 -26.47
CA LEU A 162 -47.05 -31.16 -27.69
C LEU A 162 -45.94 -30.12 -27.84
N TRP A 163 -45.53 -29.47 -26.75
CA TRP A 163 -44.42 -28.51 -26.77
C TRP A 163 -43.09 -29.22 -27.09
N PHE A 164 -42.86 -30.41 -26.53
CA PHE A 164 -41.70 -31.25 -26.85
C PHE A 164 -41.64 -31.67 -28.34
N MET A 165 -42.77 -31.96 -28.98
CA MET A 165 -42.83 -32.25 -30.42
C MET A 165 -42.44 -31.04 -31.30
N LEU A 166 -42.48 -29.81 -30.75
CA LEU A 166 -42.09 -28.56 -31.42
C LEU A 166 -40.72 -28.04 -30.96
N GLU A 167 -40.01 -28.79 -30.12
CA GLU A 167 -38.68 -28.43 -29.63
C GLU A 167 -37.63 -28.56 -30.75
N MET A 168 -36.68 -27.62 -30.85
CA MET A 168 -35.64 -27.60 -31.90
C MET A 168 -34.87 -28.94 -31.97
N TYR A 169 -34.52 -29.52 -30.82
CA TYR A 169 -33.80 -30.79 -30.75
C TYR A 169 -34.66 -32.00 -31.14
N SER A 170 -35.98 -31.88 -31.17
CA SER A 170 -36.89 -32.90 -31.70
C SER A 170 -36.94 -32.84 -33.23
N PHE A 171 -36.94 -31.64 -33.82
CA PHE A 171 -36.82 -31.47 -35.28
C PHE A 171 -35.51 -32.05 -35.83
N VAL A 172 -34.38 -31.88 -35.13
CA VAL A 172 -33.11 -32.54 -35.53
C VAL A 172 -33.26 -34.05 -35.59
N ASP A 173 -33.96 -34.65 -34.62
CA ASP A 173 -34.17 -36.10 -34.57
C ASP A 173 -35.12 -36.57 -35.70
N TYR A 174 -36.20 -35.84 -36.01
CA TYR A 174 -37.12 -36.16 -37.13
C TYR A 174 -36.47 -36.09 -38.51
N PHE A 175 -35.49 -35.19 -38.72
CA PHE A 175 -34.81 -35.04 -40.01
C PHE A 175 -33.50 -35.84 -40.12
N THR A 176 -33.08 -36.55 -39.07
CA THR A 176 -31.86 -37.38 -39.08
C THR A 176 -32.12 -38.88 -38.89
N ILE A 177 -33.09 -39.26 -38.06
CA ILE A 177 -33.32 -40.68 -37.70
C ILE A 177 -34.15 -41.43 -38.77
N PRO A 178 -35.37 -40.99 -39.17
CA PRO A 178 -36.18 -41.68 -40.18
C PRO A 178 -35.47 -41.83 -41.55
N PRO A 179 -34.75 -40.82 -42.09
CA PRO A 179 -33.99 -40.98 -43.32
C PRO A 179 -32.93 -42.10 -43.28
N SER A 180 -32.32 -42.38 -42.12
CA SER A 180 -31.32 -43.46 -42.03
C SER A 180 -31.93 -44.86 -42.15
N PHE A 181 -33.17 -45.05 -41.69
CA PHE A 181 -33.90 -46.31 -41.89
C PHE A 181 -34.39 -46.46 -43.34
N VAL A 182 -34.88 -45.37 -43.94
CA VAL A 182 -35.26 -45.35 -45.37
C VAL A 182 -34.06 -45.58 -46.29
N SER A 183 -32.86 -45.13 -45.90
CA SER A 183 -31.61 -45.36 -46.61
C SER A 183 -31.24 -46.84 -46.75
N ILE A 184 -31.64 -47.67 -45.78
CA ILE A 184 -31.47 -49.13 -45.81
C ILE A 184 -32.56 -49.76 -46.67
N TYR A 185 -33.82 -49.32 -46.54
CA TYR A 185 -34.94 -49.86 -47.32
C TYR A 185 -34.85 -49.59 -48.84
N LEU A 186 -34.07 -48.59 -49.25
CA LEU A 186 -33.89 -48.21 -50.66
C LEU A 186 -32.49 -48.51 -51.23
N ASP A 187 -31.58 -49.09 -50.45
CA ASP A 187 -30.14 -49.26 -50.78
C ASP A 187 -29.48 -48.00 -51.40
N ARG A 188 -29.82 -46.84 -50.82
CA ARG A 188 -29.37 -45.52 -51.26
C ARG A 188 -29.00 -44.66 -50.07
N THR A 189 -27.85 -43.99 -50.13
CA THR A 189 -27.49 -42.94 -49.18
C THR A 189 -27.82 -41.57 -49.77
N TRP A 190 -28.34 -40.69 -48.91
CA TRP A 190 -28.65 -39.29 -49.24
C TRP A 190 -28.05 -38.40 -48.15
N ILE A 191 -27.29 -37.38 -48.56
CA ILE A 191 -26.67 -36.43 -47.62
C ILE A 191 -27.76 -35.54 -46.98
N GLY A 192 -28.66 -34.98 -47.81
CA GLY A 192 -29.88 -34.30 -47.38
C GLY A 192 -29.70 -33.37 -46.17
N LEU A 193 -30.58 -33.55 -45.17
CA LEU A 193 -30.63 -32.73 -43.95
C LEU A 193 -29.69 -33.21 -42.83
N ARG A 194 -28.71 -34.11 -43.10
CA ARG A 194 -27.76 -34.62 -42.09
C ARG A 194 -26.99 -33.50 -41.38
N PHE A 195 -26.79 -32.34 -42.02
CA PHE A 195 -26.13 -31.18 -41.42
C PHE A 195 -26.80 -30.65 -40.14
N LEU A 196 -28.11 -30.90 -39.96
CA LEU A 196 -28.85 -30.49 -38.75
C LEU A 196 -28.27 -31.10 -37.46
N ARG A 197 -27.45 -32.17 -37.56
CA ARG A 197 -26.65 -32.71 -36.46
C ARG A 197 -25.77 -31.65 -35.79
N ALA A 198 -25.31 -30.63 -36.51
CA ALA A 198 -24.51 -29.55 -35.94
C ALA A 198 -25.29 -28.68 -34.92
N LEU A 199 -26.64 -28.63 -34.96
CA LEU A 199 -27.43 -27.97 -33.90
C LEU A 199 -27.30 -28.68 -32.55
N ARG A 200 -26.95 -29.98 -32.52
CA ARG A 200 -26.75 -30.70 -31.24
C ARG A 200 -25.57 -30.12 -30.44
N LEU A 201 -24.63 -29.41 -31.07
CA LEU A 201 -23.56 -28.71 -30.38
C LEU A 201 -24.10 -27.64 -29.40
N MET A 202 -25.26 -27.04 -29.65
CA MET A 202 -25.86 -26.05 -28.74
C MET A 202 -26.11 -26.60 -27.32
N THR A 203 -26.23 -27.92 -27.13
CA THR A 203 -26.36 -28.57 -25.81
C THR A 203 -25.05 -28.71 -25.03
N VAL A 204 -23.89 -28.53 -25.69
CA VAL A 204 -22.57 -28.76 -25.08
C VAL A 204 -22.32 -27.92 -23.82
N PRO A 205 -22.68 -26.62 -23.73
CA PRO A 205 -22.49 -25.83 -22.51
C PRO A 205 -23.28 -26.39 -21.34
N ASP A 206 -24.55 -26.76 -21.56
CA ASP A 206 -25.44 -27.33 -20.55
C ASP A 206 -24.90 -28.68 -20.06
N ILE A 207 -24.40 -29.52 -20.97
CA ILE A 207 -23.75 -30.79 -20.67
C ILE A 207 -22.48 -30.58 -19.82
N LEU A 208 -21.63 -29.62 -20.18
CA LEU A 208 -20.43 -29.30 -19.41
C LEU A 208 -20.75 -28.66 -18.03
N GLN A 209 -21.92 -28.02 -17.89
CA GLN A 209 -22.45 -27.56 -16.61
C GLN A 209 -22.98 -28.72 -15.75
N TYR A 210 -23.74 -29.68 -16.32
CA TYR A 210 -24.18 -30.90 -15.61
C TYR A 210 -22.99 -31.75 -15.14
N LEU A 211 -21.88 -31.74 -15.88
CA LEU A 211 -20.62 -32.40 -15.50
C LEU A 211 -19.78 -31.58 -14.50
N ASN A 212 -20.22 -30.39 -14.10
CA ASN A 212 -19.54 -29.49 -13.16
C ASN A 212 -18.11 -29.11 -13.61
N ILE A 213 -17.91 -29.03 -14.93
CA ILE A 213 -16.65 -28.59 -15.57
C ILE A 213 -16.66 -27.06 -15.68
N LEU A 214 -17.77 -26.49 -16.18
CA LEU A 214 -17.99 -25.04 -16.22
C LEU A 214 -18.63 -24.57 -14.91
N LYS A 215 -17.95 -23.68 -14.19
CA LYS A 215 -18.34 -23.20 -12.84
C LYS A 215 -18.54 -21.70 -12.74
N THR A 216 -17.88 -20.92 -13.59
CA THR A 216 -17.92 -19.46 -13.56
C THR A 216 -18.94 -18.96 -14.59
N SER A 217 -19.73 -17.94 -14.24
CA SER A 217 -20.67 -17.30 -15.17
C SER A 217 -20.02 -16.93 -16.50
N SER A 218 -18.82 -16.32 -16.47
CA SER A 218 -18.04 -15.97 -17.66
C SER A 218 -17.67 -17.19 -18.52
N SER A 219 -17.31 -18.33 -17.92
CA SER A 219 -16.93 -19.53 -18.70
C SER A 219 -18.14 -20.28 -19.25
N ILE A 220 -19.29 -20.25 -18.56
CA ILE A 220 -20.56 -20.76 -19.07
C ILE A 220 -21.01 -19.91 -20.27
N ARG A 221 -21.03 -18.57 -20.12
CA ARG A 221 -21.44 -17.62 -21.17
C ARG A 221 -20.52 -17.70 -22.39
N LEU A 222 -19.20 -17.78 -22.20
CA LEU A 222 -18.23 -17.98 -23.27
C LEU A 222 -18.49 -19.30 -24.04
N ALA A 223 -18.72 -20.41 -23.34
CA ALA A 223 -19.03 -21.69 -23.97
C ALA A 223 -20.36 -21.66 -24.75
N GLN A 224 -21.38 -20.96 -24.23
CA GLN A 224 -22.66 -20.74 -24.90
C GLN A 224 -22.51 -19.96 -26.21
N LEU A 225 -21.84 -18.80 -26.18
CA LEU A 225 -21.58 -17.99 -27.38
C LEU A 225 -20.81 -18.78 -28.45
N VAL A 226 -19.70 -19.41 -28.07
CA VAL A 226 -18.85 -20.17 -29.00
C VAL A 226 -19.62 -21.35 -29.61
N SER A 227 -20.44 -22.05 -28.83
CA SER A 227 -21.24 -23.16 -29.34
C SER A 227 -22.37 -22.70 -30.28
N ILE A 228 -23.10 -21.64 -29.93
CA ILE A 228 -24.15 -21.06 -30.78
C ILE A 228 -23.55 -20.56 -32.10
N PHE A 229 -22.41 -19.86 -32.05
CA PHE A 229 -21.71 -19.37 -33.24
C PHE A 229 -21.30 -20.51 -34.18
N ILE A 230 -20.62 -21.54 -33.66
CA ILE A 230 -20.14 -22.69 -34.46
C ILE A 230 -21.31 -23.49 -35.03
N SER A 231 -22.36 -23.75 -34.26
CA SER A 231 -23.52 -24.53 -34.72
C SER A 231 -24.34 -23.82 -35.80
N VAL A 232 -24.56 -22.50 -35.67
CA VAL A 232 -25.24 -21.70 -36.72
C VAL A 232 -24.40 -21.62 -37.99
N TRP A 233 -23.09 -21.42 -37.88
CA TRP A 233 -22.18 -21.38 -39.04
C TRP A 233 -22.12 -22.72 -39.79
N LEU A 234 -21.91 -23.84 -39.09
CA LEU A 234 -21.82 -25.18 -39.70
C LEU A 234 -23.15 -25.65 -40.32
N THR A 235 -24.29 -25.30 -39.72
CA THR A 235 -25.61 -25.64 -40.30
C THR A 235 -25.93 -24.81 -41.53
N ALA A 236 -25.67 -23.50 -41.52
CA ALA A 236 -25.84 -22.68 -42.71
C ALA A 236 -24.93 -23.12 -43.87
N ALA A 237 -23.70 -23.55 -43.57
CA ALA A 237 -22.80 -24.12 -44.57
C ALA A 237 -23.37 -25.41 -45.16
N GLY A 238 -24.03 -26.24 -44.33
CA GLY A 238 -24.74 -27.45 -44.78
C GLY A 238 -25.96 -27.16 -45.64
N ILE A 239 -26.68 -26.06 -45.37
CA ILE A 239 -27.80 -25.59 -46.22
C ILE A 239 -27.27 -25.18 -47.60
N ILE A 240 -26.23 -24.34 -47.68
CA ILE A 240 -25.67 -23.91 -48.97
C ILE A 240 -25.07 -25.11 -49.73
N HIS A 241 -24.34 -26.00 -49.04
CA HIS A 241 -23.83 -27.24 -49.61
C HIS A 241 -24.94 -28.13 -50.19
N LEU A 242 -26.10 -28.22 -49.53
CA LEU A 242 -27.24 -28.96 -50.07
C LEU A 242 -27.86 -28.25 -51.29
N LEU A 243 -28.01 -26.93 -51.25
CA LEU A 243 -28.66 -26.16 -52.32
C LEU A 243 -27.82 -26.12 -53.60
N GLU A 244 -26.56 -25.69 -53.54
CA GLU A 244 -25.71 -25.54 -54.72
C GLU A 244 -25.40 -26.90 -55.39
N ASN A 245 -25.16 -27.96 -54.61
CA ASN A 245 -24.92 -29.30 -55.16
C ASN A 245 -26.21 -29.99 -55.68
N SER A 246 -27.41 -29.57 -55.24
CA SER A 246 -28.66 -30.12 -55.75
C SER A 246 -29.09 -29.50 -57.09
N GLY A 247 -28.84 -28.21 -57.27
CA GLY A 247 -29.38 -27.39 -58.36
C GLY A 247 -30.76 -26.79 -58.04
N ASP A 248 -31.23 -25.87 -58.88
CA ASP A 248 -32.52 -25.19 -58.70
C ASP A 248 -33.72 -26.16 -58.92
N PRO A 249 -34.86 -25.93 -58.23
CA PRO A 249 -35.94 -26.91 -58.15
C PRO A 249 -36.67 -27.15 -59.48
N PHE A 250 -37.49 -28.21 -59.51
CA PHE A 250 -38.29 -28.73 -60.63
C PHE A 250 -37.48 -29.37 -61.77
N GLU A 251 -36.36 -28.79 -62.21
CA GLU A 251 -35.52 -29.35 -63.29
C GLU A 251 -34.08 -29.70 -62.87
N PHE A 252 -33.64 -29.31 -61.66
CA PHE A 252 -32.27 -29.56 -61.14
C PHE A 252 -31.15 -29.03 -62.06
N THR A 253 -31.43 -27.91 -62.73
CA THR A 253 -30.47 -27.17 -63.55
C THR A 253 -29.51 -26.35 -62.69
N ASN A 254 -28.35 -26.02 -63.26
CA ASN A 254 -27.26 -25.26 -62.64
C ASN A 254 -26.71 -25.81 -61.29
N PRO A 255 -26.45 -27.13 -61.14
CA PRO A 255 -25.72 -27.62 -59.96
C PRO A 255 -24.26 -27.13 -60.01
N GLN A 256 -23.78 -26.56 -58.91
CA GLN A 256 -22.39 -26.15 -58.74
C GLN A 256 -21.73 -27.04 -57.69
N GLN A 257 -20.84 -27.94 -58.13
CA GLN A 257 -20.13 -28.86 -57.23
C GLN A 257 -19.18 -28.09 -56.30
N LEU A 258 -19.62 -27.93 -55.05
CA LEU A 258 -18.87 -27.30 -53.95
C LEU A 258 -18.70 -28.31 -52.81
N SER A 259 -17.46 -28.52 -52.37
CA SER A 259 -17.20 -29.27 -51.14
C SER A 259 -17.79 -28.55 -49.92
N TYR A 260 -18.20 -29.30 -48.90
CA TYR A 260 -18.71 -28.74 -47.64
C TYR A 260 -17.75 -27.71 -47.04
N TRP A 261 -16.45 -27.98 -47.07
CA TRP A 261 -15.42 -27.07 -46.54
C TRP A 261 -15.30 -25.76 -47.33
N THR A 262 -15.55 -25.78 -48.64
CA THR A 262 -15.64 -24.58 -49.47
C THR A 262 -16.85 -23.72 -49.08
N CYS A 263 -17.97 -24.36 -48.73
CA CYS A 263 -19.17 -23.66 -48.22
C CYS A 263 -18.94 -23.06 -46.82
N VAL A 264 -18.23 -23.78 -45.93
CA VAL A 264 -17.81 -23.30 -44.61
C VAL A 264 -16.90 -22.06 -44.72
N TYR A 265 -15.91 -22.09 -45.63
CA TYR A 265 -15.03 -20.97 -45.96
C TYR A 265 -15.81 -19.76 -46.51
N PHE A 266 -16.66 -19.98 -47.52
CA PHE A 266 -17.51 -18.94 -48.11
C PHE A 266 -18.39 -18.24 -47.06
N LEU A 267 -18.94 -19.00 -46.11
CA LEU A 267 -19.76 -18.40 -45.05
C LEU A 267 -18.97 -17.61 -44.02
N ILE A 268 -17.77 -18.01 -43.61
CA ILE A 268 -17.00 -17.15 -42.68
C ILE A 268 -16.52 -15.86 -43.37
N VAL A 269 -16.17 -15.92 -44.66
CA VAL A 269 -15.81 -14.75 -45.50
C VAL A 269 -16.98 -13.78 -45.70
N THR A 270 -18.22 -14.29 -45.78
CA THR A 270 -19.42 -13.44 -45.93
C THR A 270 -19.98 -12.94 -44.58
N MET A 271 -19.96 -13.75 -43.51
CA MET A 271 -20.34 -13.29 -42.16
C MET A 271 -19.41 -12.20 -41.62
N SER A 272 -18.11 -12.29 -41.91
CA SER A 272 -17.11 -11.27 -41.57
C SER A 272 -17.11 -10.05 -42.51
N THR A 273 -18.04 -10.00 -43.48
CA THR A 273 -18.19 -8.92 -44.49
C THR A 273 -16.97 -8.68 -45.38
N VAL A 274 -16.05 -9.65 -45.50
CA VAL A 274 -14.84 -9.54 -46.33
C VAL A 274 -15.15 -9.77 -47.82
N GLY A 275 -15.93 -10.80 -48.15
CA GLY A 275 -16.55 -10.95 -49.48
C GLY A 275 -15.60 -11.00 -50.68
N TYR A 276 -14.57 -11.84 -50.68
CA TYR A 276 -13.55 -11.91 -51.75
C TYR A 276 -14.10 -12.14 -53.18
N GLY A 277 -15.27 -12.79 -53.33
CA GLY A 277 -15.89 -13.07 -54.64
C GLY A 277 -15.27 -14.24 -55.42
N ASP A 278 -14.35 -14.97 -54.80
CA ASP A 278 -13.73 -16.21 -55.27
C ASP A 278 -14.73 -17.38 -55.31
N VAL A 279 -15.61 -17.45 -54.30
CA VAL A 279 -16.75 -18.37 -54.22
C VAL A 279 -18.03 -17.55 -54.09
N TYR A 280 -19.09 -17.95 -54.79
CA TYR A 280 -20.43 -17.35 -54.70
C TYR A 280 -21.50 -18.37 -55.10
N CYS A 281 -22.71 -18.22 -54.55
CA CYS A 281 -23.87 -19.03 -54.92
C CYS A 281 -24.32 -18.72 -56.36
N GLN A 282 -24.55 -19.75 -57.17
CA GLN A 282 -25.17 -19.64 -58.48
C GLN A 282 -26.69 -19.88 -58.42
N THR A 283 -27.16 -20.80 -57.58
CA THR A 283 -28.59 -21.15 -57.51
C THR A 283 -29.47 -20.00 -57.00
N VAL A 284 -30.71 -19.93 -57.48
CA VAL A 284 -31.70 -18.94 -57.01
C VAL A 284 -32.03 -19.19 -55.53
N LEU A 285 -32.15 -20.45 -55.12
CA LEU A 285 -32.39 -20.80 -53.70
C LEU A 285 -31.21 -20.42 -52.80
N GLY A 286 -29.97 -20.73 -53.18
CA GLY A 286 -28.78 -20.40 -52.38
C GLY A 286 -28.56 -18.89 -52.25
N ARG A 287 -28.78 -18.12 -53.32
CA ARG A 287 -28.79 -16.64 -53.27
C ARG A 287 -29.88 -16.10 -52.35
N THR A 288 -31.09 -16.66 -52.42
CA THR A 288 -32.22 -16.26 -51.55
C THR A 288 -31.90 -16.56 -50.08
N PHE A 289 -31.37 -17.74 -49.78
CA PHE A 289 -30.91 -18.11 -48.44
C PHE A 289 -29.81 -17.16 -47.95
N LEU A 290 -28.81 -16.84 -48.79
CA LEU A 290 -27.71 -15.95 -48.44
C LEU A 290 -28.19 -14.55 -48.02
N VAL A 291 -29.22 -13.99 -48.66
CA VAL A 291 -29.79 -12.69 -48.27
C VAL A 291 -30.40 -12.73 -46.85
N PHE A 292 -31.21 -13.75 -46.54
CA PHE A 292 -31.73 -13.92 -45.18
C PHE A 292 -30.64 -14.24 -44.16
N PHE A 293 -29.66 -15.04 -44.55
CA PHE A 293 -28.53 -15.42 -43.71
C PHE A 293 -27.62 -14.22 -43.39
N LEU A 294 -27.39 -13.29 -44.32
CA LEU A 294 -26.61 -12.09 -44.06
C LEU A 294 -27.29 -11.18 -43.01
N LEU A 295 -28.61 -11.01 -43.07
CA LEU A 295 -29.36 -10.20 -42.09
C LEU A 295 -29.23 -10.74 -40.66
N VAL A 296 -29.23 -12.07 -40.49
CA VAL A 296 -29.13 -12.73 -39.17
C VAL A 296 -27.67 -12.93 -38.74
N GLY A 297 -26.84 -13.42 -39.65
CA GLY A 297 -25.43 -13.77 -39.42
C GLY A 297 -24.56 -12.56 -39.10
N LEU A 298 -24.79 -11.41 -39.75
CA LEU A 298 -24.08 -10.17 -39.43
C LEU A 298 -24.42 -9.69 -38.01
N ALA A 299 -25.69 -9.77 -37.60
CA ALA A 299 -26.10 -9.42 -36.24
C ALA A 299 -25.50 -10.37 -35.18
N ILE A 300 -25.43 -11.67 -35.45
CA ILE A 300 -24.78 -12.66 -34.58
C ILE A 300 -23.27 -12.43 -34.52
N PHE A 301 -22.59 -12.17 -35.64
CA PHE A 301 -21.15 -11.89 -35.69
C PHE A 301 -20.79 -10.61 -34.93
N ALA A 302 -21.53 -9.52 -35.18
CA ALA A 302 -21.28 -8.21 -34.57
C ALA A 302 -21.54 -8.17 -33.05
N SER A 303 -22.41 -9.04 -32.51
CA SER A 303 -22.64 -9.17 -31.07
C SER A 303 -21.70 -10.19 -30.41
N SER A 304 -21.54 -11.37 -31.00
CA SER A 304 -20.83 -12.49 -30.35
C SER A 304 -19.32 -12.27 -30.32
N ILE A 305 -18.72 -11.70 -31.37
CA ILE A 305 -17.25 -11.58 -31.45
C ILE A 305 -16.70 -10.58 -30.40
N PRO A 306 -17.24 -9.35 -30.23
CA PRO A 306 -16.80 -8.46 -29.15
C PRO A 306 -16.99 -9.06 -27.75
N GLU A 307 -18.12 -9.73 -27.51
CA GLU A 307 -18.43 -10.35 -26.21
C GLU A 307 -17.49 -11.53 -25.88
N ILE A 308 -17.12 -12.34 -26.89
CA ILE A 308 -16.09 -13.38 -26.76
C ILE A 308 -14.72 -12.75 -26.45
N ILE A 309 -14.36 -11.66 -27.14
CA ILE A 309 -13.09 -10.95 -26.92
C ILE A 309 -13.02 -10.37 -25.50
N GLU A 310 -14.10 -9.78 -24.98
CA GLU A 310 -14.17 -9.26 -23.61
C GLU A 310 -14.04 -10.39 -22.58
N LEU A 311 -14.79 -11.48 -22.74
CA LEU A 311 -14.78 -12.63 -21.81
C LEU A 311 -13.45 -13.40 -21.80
N VAL A 312 -12.68 -13.35 -22.89
CA VAL A 312 -11.30 -13.90 -22.96
C VAL A 312 -10.27 -12.88 -22.46
N GLY A 313 -10.48 -11.59 -22.73
CA GLY A 313 -9.63 -10.48 -22.34
C GLY A 313 -9.67 -10.15 -20.84
N SER A 314 -10.74 -10.50 -20.13
CA SER A 314 -10.93 -10.22 -18.70
C SER A 314 -10.01 -11.01 -17.75
N ARG A 315 -8.91 -11.60 -18.25
CA ARG A 315 -7.90 -12.27 -17.43
C ARG A 315 -7.03 -11.21 -16.73
N SER A 316 -7.15 -11.10 -15.42
CA SER A 316 -6.35 -10.20 -14.58
C SER A 316 -4.84 -10.47 -14.72
N LYS A 317 -4.17 -9.60 -15.47
CA LYS A 317 -2.73 -9.59 -15.78
C LYS A 317 -1.83 -9.79 -14.54
N TYR A 318 -2.25 -9.23 -13.40
CA TYR A 318 -1.51 -9.20 -12.14
C TYR A 318 -2.04 -10.20 -11.09
N SER A 319 -2.66 -11.29 -11.53
CA SER A 319 -3.22 -12.35 -10.66
C SER A 319 -2.36 -13.61 -10.55
N GLY A 320 -1.04 -13.48 -10.76
CA GLY A 320 -0.07 -14.55 -10.57
C GLY A 320 0.24 -14.84 -9.09
N GLU A 321 1.20 -15.72 -8.84
CA GLU A 321 1.78 -16.01 -7.52
C GLU A 321 3.26 -15.64 -7.56
N TYR A 322 3.75 -14.97 -6.51
CA TYR A 322 5.16 -14.56 -6.40
C TYR A 322 6.07 -15.80 -6.26
N LYS A 323 7.14 -15.84 -7.04
CA LYS A 323 8.08 -16.96 -7.14
C LYS A 323 9.49 -16.53 -6.76
N ARG A 324 9.73 -16.49 -5.45
CA ARG A 324 11.03 -16.21 -4.84
C ARG A 324 12.19 -16.99 -5.48
N GLU A 325 13.19 -16.28 -5.98
CA GLU A 325 14.47 -16.88 -6.37
C GLU A 325 15.29 -17.32 -5.15
N HIS A 326 15.96 -18.46 -5.24
CA HIS A 326 16.78 -18.98 -4.13
C HIS A 326 17.99 -18.08 -3.85
N GLY A 327 18.04 -17.52 -2.64
CA GLY A 327 19.10 -16.65 -2.15
C GLY A 327 18.67 -15.20 -1.95
N LYS A 328 17.69 -14.72 -2.72
CA LYS A 328 17.13 -13.37 -2.56
C LYS A 328 16.18 -13.25 -1.37
N ARG A 329 16.04 -12.02 -0.89
CA ARG A 329 15.00 -11.59 0.05
C ARG A 329 13.98 -10.74 -0.70
N HIS A 330 12.76 -10.63 -0.17
CA HIS A 330 11.74 -9.74 -0.73
C HIS A 330 11.02 -8.97 0.37
N ILE A 331 10.59 -7.76 0.02
CA ILE A 331 9.73 -6.91 0.84
C ILE A 331 8.36 -6.78 0.20
N VAL A 332 7.33 -6.61 1.03
CA VAL A 332 5.94 -6.48 0.57
C VAL A 332 5.46 -5.06 0.82
N VAL A 333 5.29 -4.28 -0.25
CA VAL A 333 4.86 -2.88 -0.19
C VAL A 333 3.37 -2.78 -0.46
N CYS A 334 2.64 -2.06 0.39
CA CYS A 334 1.19 -1.97 0.34
C CYS A 334 0.65 -0.61 0.79
N GLY A 335 -0.67 -0.45 0.73
CA GLY A 335 -1.36 0.77 1.12
C GLY A 335 -1.59 1.71 -0.06
N HIS A 336 -1.24 2.99 0.10
CA HIS A 336 -1.41 4.01 -0.93
C HIS A 336 -0.29 3.96 -1.98
N ILE A 337 -0.56 3.21 -3.06
CA ILE A 337 0.36 2.98 -4.18
C ILE A 337 -0.10 3.82 -5.37
N THR A 338 0.68 4.85 -5.70
CA THR A 338 0.49 5.77 -6.85
C THR A 338 1.83 5.97 -7.55
N TYR A 339 1.86 6.65 -8.71
CA TYR A 339 3.12 6.95 -9.41
C TYR A 339 4.10 7.74 -8.52
N GLU A 340 3.62 8.78 -7.84
CA GLU A 340 4.40 9.63 -6.94
C GLU A 340 5.01 8.85 -5.76
N SER A 341 4.18 8.17 -4.96
CA SER A 341 4.65 7.45 -3.76
C SER A 341 5.61 6.31 -4.09
N VAL A 342 5.40 5.63 -5.23
CA VAL A 342 6.30 4.58 -5.72
C VAL A 342 7.57 5.17 -6.33
N SER A 343 7.50 6.31 -7.03
CA SER A 343 8.69 6.95 -7.62
C SER A 343 9.67 7.41 -6.56
N HIS A 344 9.19 8.10 -5.51
CA HIS A 344 10.03 8.54 -4.40
C HIS A 344 10.61 7.35 -3.64
N PHE A 345 9.76 6.35 -3.29
CA PHE A 345 10.24 5.13 -2.62
C PHE A 345 11.30 4.38 -3.43
N LEU A 346 11.11 4.17 -4.75
CA LEU A 346 12.06 3.41 -5.56
C LEU A 346 13.36 4.18 -5.85
N LYS A 347 13.32 5.53 -5.97
CA LYS A 347 14.54 6.37 -6.08
C LYS A 347 15.48 6.12 -4.91
N ASP A 348 14.96 6.22 -3.69
CA ASP A 348 15.76 5.98 -2.48
C ASP A 348 16.11 4.49 -2.30
N PHE A 349 15.15 3.58 -2.47
CA PHE A 349 15.33 2.16 -2.13
C PHE A 349 16.29 1.42 -3.07
N LEU A 350 16.31 1.76 -4.36
CA LEU A 350 17.14 1.13 -5.40
C LEU A 350 18.33 2.02 -5.84
N HIS A 351 18.77 2.95 -4.99
CA HIS A 351 19.88 3.87 -5.30
C HIS A 351 21.22 3.13 -5.49
N GLU A 352 22.05 3.59 -6.44
CA GLU A 352 23.30 2.90 -6.85
C GLU A 352 24.35 2.82 -5.72
N ASP A 353 24.31 3.75 -4.76
CA ASP A 353 25.25 3.81 -3.63
C ASP A 353 24.91 2.82 -2.49
N ARG A 354 23.80 2.05 -2.57
CA ARG A 354 23.50 0.96 -1.61
C ARG A 354 24.31 -0.29 -1.95
N GLU A 355 25.00 -0.85 -0.95
CA GLU A 355 25.79 -2.09 -1.13
C GLU A 355 24.92 -3.37 -1.23
N ASP A 356 23.77 -3.42 -0.55
CA ASP A 356 22.95 -4.64 -0.36
C ASP A 356 21.64 -4.61 -1.17
N VAL A 357 21.72 -4.60 -2.51
CA VAL A 357 20.54 -4.49 -3.42
C VAL A 357 19.94 -5.85 -3.85
N ASP A 358 20.31 -6.97 -3.20
CA ASP A 358 19.71 -8.31 -3.44
C ASP A 358 18.33 -8.47 -2.74
N VAL A 359 17.47 -7.45 -2.86
CA VAL A 359 16.11 -7.39 -2.29
C VAL A 359 15.08 -7.04 -3.37
N GLU A 360 14.10 -7.91 -3.57
CA GLU A 360 12.99 -7.70 -4.51
C GLU A 360 11.81 -6.98 -3.85
N VAL A 361 11.16 -6.08 -4.59
CA VAL A 361 10.05 -5.24 -4.12
C VAL A 361 8.74 -5.73 -4.70
N VAL A 362 7.87 -6.27 -3.86
CA VAL A 362 6.59 -6.84 -4.28
C VAL A 362 5.44 -5.93 -3.85
N PHE A 363 4.83 -5.24 -4.81
CA PHE A 363 3.69 -4.35 -4.57
C PHE A 363 2.36 -5.12 -4.57
N LEU A 364 1.52 -4.90 -3.56
CA LEU A 364 0.18 -5.51 -3.45
C LEU A 364 -0.90 -4.43 -3.28
N HIS A 365 -1.68 -4.18 -4.34
CA HIS A 365 -2.73 -3.15 -4.36
C HIS A 365 -4.03 -3.63 -5.04
N ARG A 366 -5.17 -2.98 -4.71
CA ARG A 366 -6.52 -3.41 -5.14
C ARG A 366 -6.85 -3.05 -6.60
N LYS A 367 -6.55 -1.81 -6.98
CA LYS A 367 -6.66 -1.32 -8.37
C LYS A 367 -5.51 -1.88 -9.21
N PRO A 368 -5.67 -2.07 -10.53
CA PRO A 368 -4.54 -2.19 -11.43
C PRO A 368 -3.70 -0.89 -11.41
N PRO A 369 -2.41 -0.92 -11.80
CA PRO A 369 -1.58 0.28 -11.90
C PRO A 369 -1.97 1.10 -13.14
N ASP A 370 -1.85 2.42 -13.03
CA ASP A 370 -2.00 3.34 -14.15
C ASP A 370 -0.81 3.21 -15.15
N LEU A 371 -0.96 3.74 -16.36
CA LEU A 371 0.00 3.54 -17.46
C LEU A 371 1.42 4.05 -17.13
N GLU A 372 1.52 5.13 -16.37
CA GLU A 372 2.80 5.71 -15.90
C GLU A 372 3.48 4.81 -14.86
N LEU A 373 2.70 4.26 -13.94
CA LEU A 373 3.16 3.31 -12.92
C LEU A 373 3.54 1.95 -13.54
N GLU A 374 2.81 1.47 -14.56
CA GLU A 374 3.25 0.34 -15.37
C GLU A 374 4.55 0.65 -16.14
N GLY A 375 4.71 1.89 -16.61
CA GLY A 375 5.96 2.39 -17.19
C GLY A 375 7.13 2.33 -16.21
N LEU A 376 6.92 2.75 -14.97
CA LEU A 376 7.91 2.69 -13.89
C LEU A 376 8.29 1.24 -13.55
N PHE A 377 7.31 0.35 -13.36
CA PHE A 377 7.57 -1.07 -13.12
C PHE A 377 8.33 -1.76 -14.26
N LYS A 378 8.09 -1.37 -15.53
CA LYS A 378 8.87 -1.87 -16.67
C LYS A 378 10.32 -1.40 -16.69
N ARG A 379 10.65 -0.25 -16.11
CA ARG A 379 12.05 0.20 -15.96
C ARG A 379 12.81 -0.67 -14.94
N HIS A 380 12.13 -1.12 -13.88
CA HIS A 380 12.71 -1.92 -12.80
C HIS A 380 12.26 -3.40 -12.83
N PHE A 381 12.08 -3.97 -14.04
CA PHE A 381 11.48 -5.29 -14.25
C PHE A 381 12.19 -6.46 -13.54
N THR A 382 13.48 -6.33 -13.20
CA THR A 382 14.27 -7.36 -12.51
C THR A 382 14.27 -7.26 -10.98
N THR A 383 13.69 -6.20 -10.42
CA THR A 383 13.66 -5.95 -8.96
C THR A 383 12.26 -5.63 -8.43
N VAL A 384 11.28 -5.37 -9.30
CA VAL A 384 9.92 -4.95 -8.91
C VAL A 384 8.84 -5.80 -9.57
N GLU A 385 8.01 -6.44 -8.75
CA GLU A 385 6.77 -7.12 -9.20
C GLU A 385 5.52 -6.46 -8.61
N PHE A 386 4.38 -6.57 -9.30
CA PHE A 386 3.09 -6.04 -8.87
C PHE A 386 1.99 -7.10 -8.92
N PHE A 387 1.20 -7.20 -7.86
CA PHE A 387 0.08 -8.13 -7.72
C PHE A 387 -1.21 -7.39 -7.37
N GLN A 388 -2.30 -7.74 -8.07
CA GLN A 388 -3.62 -7.16 -7.81
C GLN A 388 -4.35 -7.95 -6.71
N GLY A 389 -4.61 -7.35 -5.55
CA GLY A 389 -5.23 -8.01 -4.39
C GLY A 389 -5.38 -7.09 -3.17
N THR A 390 -5.65 -7.65 -2.00
CA THR A 390 -5.83 -6.88 -0.75
C THR A 390 -5.20 -7.56 0.45
N ILE A 391 -4.50 -6.78 1.29
CA ILE A 391 -3.87 -7.28 2.53
C ILE A 391 -4.90 -7.93 3.46
N MET A 392 -6.13 -7.40 3.47
CA MET A 392 -7.28 -7.95 4.20
C MET A 392 -7.72 -9.38 3.80
N ASN A 393 -7.07 -10.00 2.80
CA ASN A 393 -7.40 -11.33 2.29
C ASN A 393 -6.18 -12.26 2.49
N PRO A 394 -6.26 -13.31 3.34
CA PRO A 394 -5.13 -14.20 3.58
C PRO A 394 -4.68 -14.98 2.34
N ILE A 395 -5.54 -15.14 1.33
CA ILE A 395 -5.17 -15.77 0.05
C ILE A 395 -4.18 -14.86 -0.71
N ASP A 396 -4.36 -13.54 -0.68
CA ASP A 396 -3.45 -12.59 -1.33
C ASP A 396 -2.11 -12.50 -0.57
N LEU A 397 -2.13 -12.58 0.77
CA LEU A 397 -0.91 -12.66 1.60
C LEU A 397 -0.11 -13.95 1.31
N GLN A 398 -0.79 -15.10 1.17
CA GLN A 398 -0.17 -16.37 0.80
C GLN A 398 0.42 -16.34 -0.61
N ARG A 399 -0.28 -15.69 -1.56
CA ARG A 399 0.12 -15.52 -2.96
C ARG A 399 1.34 -14.61 -3.14
N VAL A 400 1.58 -13.71 -2.19
CA VAL A 400 2.74 -12.79 -2.12
C VAL A 400 3.83 -13.27 -1.14
N LYS A 401 3.67 -14.48 -0.57
CA LYS A 401 4.64 -15.11 0.34
C LYS A 401 5.03 -14.24 1.55
N VAL A 402 4.03 -13.61 2.17
CA VAL A 402 4.24 -12.68 3.30
C VAL A 402 4.95 -13.37 4.49
N HIS A 403 4.68 -14.65 4.75
CA HIS A 403 5.34 -15.47 5.78
C HIS A 403 6.84 -15.78 5.50
N GLU A 404 7.35 -15.37 4.34
CA GLU A 404 8.74 -15.54 3.89
C GLU A 404 9.44 -14.21 3.58
N ALA A 405 8.72 -13.09 3.71
CA ALA A 405 9.21 -11.75 3.42
C ALA A 405 10.08 -11.21 4.58
N ASP A 406 11.03 -10.34 4.24
CA ASP A 406 11.96 -9.72 5.20
C ASP A 406 11.28 -8.60 6.01
N ALA A 407 10.38 -7.84 5.36
CA ALA A 407 9.51 -6.84 5.98
C ALA A 407 8.26 -6.56 5.14
N CYS A 408 7.23 -6.01 5.77
CA CYS A 408 6.10 -5.39 5.09
C CYS A 408 6.05 -3.88 5.35
N LEU A 409 5.89 -3.09 4.28
CA LEU A 409 5.84 -1.63 4.30
C LEU A 409 4.43 -1.15 3.96
N VAL A 410 3.87 -0.29 4.81
CA VAL A 410 2.52 0.28 4.67
C VAL A 410 2.62 1.78 4.40
N LEU A 411 2.35 2.18 3.16
CA LEU A 411 2.33 3.57 2.69
C LEU A 411 0.96 4.22 2.94
N ALA A 412 0.97 5.48 3.39
CA ALA A 412 -0.24 6.27 3.67
C ALA A 412 -0.50 7.33 2.59
N ASN A 413 -1.76 7.73 2.41
CA ASN A 413 -2.08 8.88 1.56
C ASN A 413 -1.85 10.19 2.32
N LYS A 414 -0.80 10.94 1.95
CA LYS A 414 -0.47 12.26 2.54
C LYS A 414 -1.56 13.31 2.29
N TYR A 415 -2.28 13.19 1.18
CA TYR A 415 -3.23 14.17 0.66
C TYR A 415 -4.69 13.71 0.84
N CYS A 416 -4.96 12.99 1.93
CA CYS A 416 -6.31 12.51 2.26
C CYS A 416 -7.18 13.62 2.87
N GLN A 417 -8.49 13.53 2.65
CA GLN A 417 -9.47 14.48 3.21
C GLN A 417 -9.74 14.23 4.70
N ASP A 418 -9.64 12.98 5.13
CA ASP A 418 -9.75 12.54 6.52
C ASP A 418 -8.50 11.70 6.87
N PRO A 419 -7.52 12.28 7.59
CA PRO A 419 -6.32 11.58 8.04
C PRO A 419 -6.59 10.43 9.03
N ASP A 420 -7.63 10.55 9.86
CA ASP A 420 -7.97 9.53 10.86
C ASP A 420 -8.58 8.28 10.18
N ALA A 421 -9.34 8.47 9.09
CA ALA A 421 -9.87 7.37 8.29
C ALA A 421 -8.78 6.57 7.53
N GLU A 422 -7.77 7.23 6.95
CA GLU A 422 -6.66 6.51 6.28
C GLU A 422 -5.73 5.85 7.30
N ASP A 423 -5.46 6.49 8.45
CA ASP A 423 -4.73 5.87 9.56
C ASP A 423 -5.45 4.62 10.09
N ALA A 424 -6.77 4.70 10.32
CA ALA A 424 -7.56 3.53 10.70
C ALA A 424 -7.51 2.43 9.64
N ALA A 425 -7.53 2.78 8.35
CA ALA A 425 -7.36 1.83 7.26
C ALA A 425 -5.95 1.21 7.25
N ASN A 426 -4.90 1.95 7.62
CA ASN A 426 -3.53 1.45 7.74
C ASN A 426 -3.35 0.53 8.95
N ILE A 427 -3.90 0.89 10.12
CA ILE A 427 -3.92 0.04 11.31
C ILE A 427 -4.62 -1.30 11.01
N MET A 428 -5.74 -1.28 10.28
CA MET A 428 -6.42 -2.51 9.84
C MET A 428 -5.59 -3.34 8.84
N ARG A 429 -4.75 -2.71 8.00
CA ARG A 429 -3.76 -3.43 7.15
C ARG A 429 -2.74 -4.16 8.03
N VAL A 430 -2.17 -3.49 9.04
CA VAL A 430 -1.21 -4.08 10.01
C VAL A 430 -1.81 -5.25 10.78
N ILE A 431 -3.02 -5.09 11.33
CA ILE A 431 -3.73 -6.15 12.06
C ILE A 431 -3.89 -7.40 11.17
N SER A 432 -4.22 -7.22 9.88
CA SER A 432 -4.37 -8.33 8.94
C SER A 432 -3.04 -9.00 8.56
N ILE A 433 -1.92 -8.28 8.60
CA ILE A 433 -0.56 -8.83 8.37
C ILE A 433 -0.14 -9.65 9.58
N LYS A 434 -0.16 -9.07 10.79
CA LYS A 434 0.25 -9.76 12.03
C LYS A 434 -0.61 -11.00 12.31
N ASN A 435 -1.93 -10.91 12.13
CA ASN A 435 -2.84 -12.06 12.26
C ASN A 435 -2.64 -13.17 11.19
N TYR A 436 -1.81 -12.95 10.16
CA TYR A 436 -1.37 -14.00 9.23
C TYR A 436 0.05 -14.50 9.56
N SER A 437 0.91 -13.64 10.10
CA SER A 437 2.30 -13.95 10.49
C SER A 437 2.73 -12.99 11.60
N ASP A 438 2.81 -13.45 12.84
CA ASP A 438 3.16 -12.59 13.99
C ASP A 438 4.60 -12.07 13.93
N ASP A 439 5.55 -12.94 13.56
CA ASP A 439 7.00 -12.70 13.56
C ASP A 439 7.51 -11.77 12.43
N ILE A 440 6.63 -11.27 11.55
CA ILE A 440 7.06 -10.40 10.43
C ILE A 440 7.29 -8.96 10.90
N ARG A 441 8.39 -8.34 10.49
CA ARG A 441 8.64 -6.91 10.71
C ARG A 441 7.69 -6.05 9.88
N VAL A 442 6.97 -5.13 10.52
CA VAL A 442 6.04 -4.20 9.85
C VAL A 442 6.45 -2.75 10.07
N ILE A 443 6.58 -1.99 8.98
CA ILE A 443 6.90 -0.56 9.00
C ILE A 443 5.70 0.20 8.41
N ILE A 444 5.14 1.13 9.18
CA ILE A 444 3.88 1.82 8.84
C ILE A 444 4.03 3.35 8.89
N GLN A 445 3.58 4.03 7.84
CA GLN A 445 3.30 5.46 7.89
C GLN A 445 1.95 5.72 8.58
N LEU A 446 1.92 6.68 9.51
CA LEU A 446 0.69 7.27 10.04
C LEU A 446 0.71 8.78 9.82
N MET A 447 -0.45 9.36 9.56
CA MET A 447 -0.65 10.80 9.49
C MET A 447 -0.58 11.41 10.90
N GLN A 448 -1.36 10.87 11.84
CA GLN A 448 -1.62 11.47 13.14
C GLN A 448 -0.92 10.77 14.31
N TYR A 449 -0.57 11.55 15.34
CA TYR A 449 0.14 11.02 16.50
C TYR A 449 -0.76 10.22 17.46
N HIS A 450 -2.03 10.59 17.64
CA HIS A 450 -2.93 9.84 18.53
C HIS A 450 -3.25 8.43 18.01
N ASN A 451 -3.31 8.23 16.69
CA ASN A 451 -3.59 6.92 16.09
C ASN A 451 -2.49 5.88 16.35
N LYS A 452 -1.25 6.34 16.58
CA LYS A 452 -0.10 5.52 16.98
C LYS A 452 -0.36 4.68 18.23
N ALA A 453 -1.18 5.19 19.17
CA ALA A 453 -1.54 4.46 20.38
C ALA A 453 -2.30 3.16 20.09
N TYR A 454 -3.05 3.06 18.98
CA TYR A 454 -3.78 1.84 18.63
C TYR A 454 -2.85 0.69 18.21
N LEU A 455 -1.69 0.98 17.63
CA LEU A 455 -0.69 -0.05 17.29
C LEU A 455 -0.06 -0.67 18.53
N LEU A 456 0.20 0.12 19.57
CA LEU A 456 0.71 -0.35 20.87
C LEU A 456 -0.27 -1.26 21.64
N ASN A 457 -1.53 -1.34 21.20
CA ASN A 457 -2.53 -2.25 21.76
C ASN A 457 -2.61 -3.61 21.01
N ILE A 458 -1.84 -3.80 19.93
CA ILE A 458 -1.76 -5.06 19.19
C ILE A 458 -0.77 -5.99 19.91
N PRO A 459 -1.16 -7.22 20.32
CA PRO A 459 -0.30 -8.09 21.13
C PRO A 459 0.94 -8.60 20.38
N SER A 460 0.88 -8.67 19.05
CA SER A 460 1.97 -9.12 18.16
C SER A 460 2.83 -7.96 17.62
N TRP A 461 2.67 -6.75 18.16
CA TRP A 461 3.46 -5.57 17.78
C TRP A 461 4.65 -5.41 18.73
N ASP A 462 5.87 -5.59 18.22
CA ASP A 462 7.09 -5.52 19.03
C ASP A 462 8.16 -4.63 18.39
N TRP A 463 8.34 -3.45 18.99
CA TRP A 463 9.38 -2.50 18.60
C TRP A 463 10.80 -3.07 18.75
N LYS A 464 11.02 -4.13 19.55
CA LYS A 464 12.31 -4.82 19.68
C LYS A 464 12.61 -5.77 18.52
N GLN A 465 11.59 -6.15 17.75
CA GLN A 465 11.73 -6.85 16.47
C GLN A 465 11.87 -5.87 15.29
N GLY A 466 11.77 -4.56 15.56
CA GLY A 466 11.80 -3.50 14.57
C GLY A 466 10.45 -3.19 13.93
N ASP A 467 9.33 -3.48 14.60
CA ASP A 467 8.04 -2.94 14.18
C ASP A 467 8.04 -1.42 14.41
N ASP A 468 8.09 -0.65 13.31
CA ASP A 468 8.39 0.80 13.31
C ASP A 468 7.19 1.63 12.85
N VAL A 469 6.92 2.75 13.54
CA VAL A 469 5.88 3.71 13.18
C VAL A 469 6.48 5.06 12.79
N ILE A 470 6.30 5.44 11.53
CA ILE A 470 6.70 6.74 10.99
C ILE A 470 5.47 7.65 11.01
N CYS A 471 5.30 8.39 12.11
CA CYS A 471 4.25 9.40 12.23
C CYS A 471 4.68 10.71 11.55
N LEU A 472 4.02 11.05 10.45
CA LEU A 472 4.35 12.23 9.64
C LEU A 472 4.12 13.54 10.42
N ALA A 473 3.04 13.67 11.20
CA ALA A 473 2.82 14.84 12.05
C ALA A 473 3.81 14.93 13.24
N GLU A 474 4.33 13.81 13.76
CA GLU A 474 5.39 13.82 14.79
C GLU A 474 6.69 14.38 14.22
N LEU A 475 7.10 13.87 13.06
CA LEU A 475 8.37 14.21 12.43
C LEU A 475 8.36 15.60 11.79
N LYS A 476 7.35 15.93 10.97
CA LYS A 476 7.19 17.24 10.31
C LYS A 476 7.28 18.39 11.32
N LEU A 477 6.42 18.36 12.33
CA LEU A 477 6.32 19.44 13.31
C LEU A 477 7.55 19.47 14.23
N GLY A 478 8.18 18.31 14.47
CA GLY A 478 9.45 18.21 15.17
C GLY A 478 10.62 18.86 14.40
N PHE A 479 10.77 18.61 13.09
CA PHE A 479 11.80 19.25 12.26
C PHE A 479 11.64 20.79 12.25
N ILE A 480 10.40 21.27 12.16
CA ILE A 480 10.06 22.69 12.25
C ILE A 480 10.39 23.24 13.65
N ALA A 481 10.06 22.50 14.73
CA ALA A 481 10.38 22.88 16.11
C ALA A 481 11.88 23.01 16.36
N GLN A 482 12.70 22.04 15.92
CA GLN A 482 14.15 22.15 16.03
C GLN A 482 14.72 23.29 15.17
N SER A 483 14.10 23.60 14.03
CA SER A 483 14.48 24.76 13.21
C SER A 483 14.17 26.11 13.87
N CYS A 484 13.21 26.16 14.80
CA CYS A 484 12.99 27.34 15.66
C CYS A 484 14.09 27.54 16.71
N LEU A 485 14.89 26.50 16.99
CA LEU A 485 16.05 26.55 17.88
C LEU A 485 17.33 26.86 17.07
N ALA A 486 17.48 26.24 15.89
CA ALA A 486 18.59 26.42 14.96
C ALA A 486 18.10 26.44 13.49
N PRO A 487 17.88 27.63 12.89
CA PRO A 487 17.45 27.77 11.49
C PRO A 487 18.30 26.96 10.50
N GLY A 488 17.67 26.25 9.56
CA GLY A 488 18.34 25.32 8.63
C GLY A 488 18.55 23.89 9.16
N PHE A 489 18.24 23.61 10.43
CA PHE A 489 18.36 22.26 10.98
C PHE A 489 17.46 21.23 10.27
N SER A 490 16.25 21.63 9.84
CA SER A 490 15.36 20.81 9.02
C SER A 490 16.06 20.28 7.76
N THR A 491 16.64 21.16 6.96
CA THR A 491 17.40 20.85 5.73
C THR A 491 18.61 19.98 6.01
N MET A 492 19.41 20.31 7.03
CA MET A 492 20.54 19.49 7.47
C MET A 492 20.12 18.03 7.68
N MET A 493 19.09 17.81 8.49
CA MET A 493 18.67 16.46 8.83
C MET A 493 17.95 15.77 7.66
N ALA A 494 17.13 16.50 6.89
CA ALA A 494 16.44 15.95 5.71
C ALA A 494 17.42 15.48 4.62
N ASN A 495 18.60 16.10 4.53
CA ASN A 495 19.68 15.67 3.64
C ASN A 495 20.36 14.37 4.13
N LEU A 496 20.48 14.14 5.45
CA LEU A 496 21.14 12.96 6.03
C LEU A 496 20.36 11.63 5.88
N PHE A 497 19.13 11.66 5.34
CA PHE A 497 18.21 10.49 5.27
C PHE A 497 17.67 10.15 3.88
N ALA A 498 17.88 11.04 2.89
CA ALA A 498 17.56 10.82 1.49
C ALA A 498 18.84 10.44 0.76
N MET A 499 18.82 9.38 -0.06
CA MET A 499 20.02 8.94 -0.76
C MET A 499 20.28 9.78 -2.00
N ARG A 500 21.49 10.33 -2.11
CA ARG A 500 21.83 11.32 -3.15
C ARG A 500 23.26 11.19 -3.63
N SER A 501 23.42 10.75 -4.88
CA SER A 501 24.73 10.76 -5.55
C SER A 501 25.16 12.21 -5.85
N PHE A 502 26.22 12.68 -5.19
CA PHE A 502 26.76 14.02 -5.46
C PHE A 502 27.67 14.00 -6.70
N LYS A 503 27.57 15.05 -7.54
CA LYS A 503 28.46 15.29 -8.69
C LYS A 503 28.81 16.77 -8.74
N THR A 504 29.93 17.16 -8.11
CA THR A 504 30.46 18.52 -8.22
C THR A 504 30.92 18.80 -9.64
N SER A 505 30.54 19.96 -10.19
CA SER A 505 31.03 20.44 -11.49
C SER A 505 31.84 21.73 -11.32
N PRO A 506 32.74 22.07 -12.26
CA PRO A 506 33.43 23.36 -12.26
C PRO A 506 32.50 24.53 -12.67
N ASP A 507 31.35 24.24 -13.27
CA ASP A 507 30.41 25.21 -13.81
C ASP A 507 29.29 25.61 -12.83
N THR A 508 29.05 24.81 -11.77
CA THR A 508 28.08 25.08 -10.71
C THR A 508 28.56 26.16 -9.74
N GLN A 509 27.61 26.93 -9.19
CA GLN A 509 27.93 28.07 -8.32
C GLN A 509 28.65 27.61 -7.04
N ALA A 510 29.59 28.41 -6.52
CA ALA A 510 30.44 28.00 -5.39
C ALA A 510 29.64 27.57 -4.14
N TRP A 511 28.52 28.23 -3.83
CA TRP A 511 27.65 27.85 -2.72
C TRP A 511 26.88 26.54 -2.99
N GLN A 512 26.54 26.24 -4.25
CA GLN A 512 25.93 24.96 -4.64
C GLN A 512 26.93 23.82 -4.48
N ASN A 513 28.21 24.05 -4.82
CA ASN A 513 29.26 23.04 -4.61
C ASN A 513 29.54 22.79 -3.10
N ASP A 514 29.66 23.85 -2.28
CA ASP A 514 29.75 23.73 -0.80
C ASP A 514 28.52 22.97 -0.22
N TYR A 515 27.31 23.25 -0.72
CA TYR A 515 26.07 22.57 -0.31
C TYR A 515 26.00 21.10 -0.77
N LEU A 516 26.30 20.82 -2.04
CA LEU A 516 26.24 19.48 -2.65
C LEU A 516 27.19 18.49 -1.97
N GLN A 517 28.40 18.93 -1.60
CA GLN A 517 29.33 18.12 -0.82
C GLN A 517 28.71 17.65 0.51
N GLY A 518 27.88 18.49 1.13
CA GLY A 518 27.10 18.15 2.31
C GLY A 518 25.89 17.25 2.02
N THR A 519 25.23 17.40 0.86
CA THR A 519 24.07 16.55 0.50
C THR A 519 24.42 15.08 0.27
N GLY A 520 25.67 14.78 -0.07
CA GLY A 520 26.18 13.41 -0.18
C GLY A 520 26.66 12.81 1.15
N CYS A 521 26.31 13.40 2.30
CA CYS A 521 26.56 12.79 3.61
C CYS A 521 25.30 12.11 4.14
N GLU A 522 25.43 10.89 4.64
CA GLU A 522 24.33 10.06 5.15
C GLU A 522 24.59 9.62 6.60
N MET A 523 23.54 9.17 7.30
CA MET A 523 23.64 8.61 8.65
C MET A 523 23.75 7.09 8.68
N TYR A 524 24.89 6.59 9.15
CA TYR A 524 25.22 5.17 9.25
C TYR A 524 25.40 4.69 10.70
N THR A 525 25.33 3.38 10.89
CA THR A 525 25.59 2.71 12.18
C THR A 525 26.59 1.59 12.01
N GLU A 526 27.67 1.61 12.79
CA GLU A 526 28.70 0.58 12.76
C GLU A 526 29.24 0.28 14.17
N THR A 527 29.89 -0.86 14.31
CA THR A 527 30.51 -1.30 15.55
C THR A 527 31.88 -0.66 15.76
N LEU A 528 32.10 -0.06 16.92
CA LEU A 528 33.40 0.51 17.27
C LEU A 528 34.43 -0.60 17.50
N SER A 529 35.64 -0.45 16.95
CA SER A 529 36.68 -1.47 17.14
C SER A 529 37.11 -1.59 18.60
N PRO A 530 37.69 -2.74 19.01
CA PRO A 530 38.23 -2.91 20.36
C PRO A 530 39.25 -1.85 20.80
N SER A 531 39.87 -1.12 19.86
CA SER A 531 40.83 -0.04 20.13
C SER A 531 40.24 1.18 20.82
N PHE A 532 38.92 1.37 20.73
CA PHE A 532 38.18 2.45 21.38
C PHE A 532 37.75 2.12 22.82
N THR A 533 37.84 0.84 23.23
CA THR A 533 37.41 0.39 24.56
C THR A 533 38.11 1.18 25.67
N GLY A 534 37.34 1.77 26.58
CA GLY A 534 37.83 2.55 27.71
C GLY A 534 38.19 4.02 27.40
N MET A 535 38.17 4.46 26.13
CA MET A 535 38.18 5.89 25.80
C MET A 535 36.90 6.57 26.29
N THR A 536 36.96 7.89 26.55
CA THR A 536 35.75 8.71 26.67
C THR A 536 35.20 9.05 25.28
N PHE A 537 33.89 9.29 25.17
CA PHE A 537 33.26 9.68 23.90
C PHE A 537 33.93 10.87 23.18
N PRO A 538 34.35 11.96 23.85
CA PRO A 538 35.10 13.04 23.20
C PRO A 538 36.44 12.61 22.61
N GLN A 539 37.20 11.75 23.29
CA GLN A 539 38.49 11.23 22.80
C GLN A 539 38.32 10.34 21.56
N ALA A 540 37.25 9.53 21.54
CA ALA A 540 36.92 8.71 20.38
C ALA A 540 36.44 9.57 19.20
N SER A 541 35.62 10.60 19.46
CA SER A 541 35.09 11.49 18.42
C SER A 541 36.19 12.36 17.80
N GLU A 542 37.15 12.84 18.60
CA GLU A 542 38.38 13.48 18.09
C GLU A 542 39.15 12.54 17.14
N LEU A 543 39.36 11.28 17.53
CA LEU A 543 40.09 10.32 16.72
C LEU A 543 39.33 9.97 15.43
N CYS A 544 38.02 9.73 15.52
CA CYS A 544 37.18 9.48 14.34
C CYS A 544 37.22 10.64 13.36
N PHE A 545 37.08 11.89 13.83
CA PHE A 545 37.10 13.05 12.95
C PHE A 545 38.49 13.31 12.35
N THR A 546 39.55 13.36 13.17
CA THR A 546 40.89 13.74 12.71
C THR A 546 41.61 12.67 11.89
N LYS A 547 41.47 11.38 12.25
CA LYS A 547 42.20 10.24 11.64
C LYS A 547 41.36 9.39 10.69
N LEU A 548 40.03 9.35 10.85
CA LEU A 548 39.15 8.54 9.99
C LEU A 548 38.24 9.38 9.08
N LYS A 549 38.17 10.70 9.26
CA LYS A 549 37.19 11.62 8.64
C LYS A 549 35.73 11.21 8.86
N LEU A 550 35.44 10.60 10.01
CA LEU A 550 34.10 10.15 10.40
C LEU A 550 33.57 11.00 11.55
N LEU A 551 32.39 11.61 11.38
CA LEU A 551 31.73 12.38 12.42
C LEU A 551 30.88 11.45 13.31
N LEU A 552 31.40 11.09 14.48
CA LEU A 552 30.70 10.28 15.49
C LEU A 552 29.71 11.15 16.28
N LEU A 553 28.41 10.87 16.16
CA LEU A 553 27.33 11.70 16.72
C LEU A 553 26.74 11.12 18.02
N ALA A 554 26.56 9.80 18.07
CA ALA A 554 25.97 9.09 19.22
C ALA A 554 26.59 7.70 19.41
N ILE A 555 26.37 7.11 20.58
CA ILE A 555 26.70 5.72 20.89
C ILE A 555 25.53 4.99 21.57
N GLU A 556 25.43 3.69 21.34
CA GLU A 556 24.56 2.78 22.09
C GLU A 556 25.17 2.50 23.49
N ILE A 557 24.45 2.87 24.56
CA ILE A 557 24.81 2.50 25.93
C ILE A 557 23.87 1.38 26.40
N LYS A 558 24.43 0.21 26.74
CA LYS A 558 23.67 -0.96 27.21
C LYS A 558 23.39 -0.82 28.71
N GLY A 559 22.14 -1.02 29.12
CA GLY A 559 21.73 -0.86 30.51
C GLY A 559 22.37 -1.90 31.43
N GLU A 560 22.78 -1.49 32.63
CA GLU A 560 23.22 -2.42 33.67
C GLU A 560 22.07 -3.38 34.04
N GLY A 561 22.41 -4.64 34.35
CA GLY A 561 21.42 -5.67 34.68
C GLY A 561 20.62 -6.24 33.50
N GLY A 562 20.86 -5.79 32.27
CA GLY A 562 20.12 -6.27 31.08
C GLY A 562 18.85 -5.48 30.76
N GLY A 563 18.74 -4.25 31.26
CA GLY A 563 17.74 -3.29 30.77
C GLY A 563 18.03 -2.84 29.34
N ASP A 564 17.01 -2.25 28.70
CA ASP A 564 17.04 -1.85 27.28
C ASP A 564 18.19 -0.88 26.96
N SER A 565 18.77 -1.00 25.76
CA SER A 565 19.88 -0.14 25.35
C SER A 565 19.41 1.27 24.95
N LYS A 566 20.14 2.28 25.43
CA LYS A 566 19.79 3.70 25.30
C LYS A 566 20.77 4.38 24.35
N ILE A 567 20.28 4.78 23.18
CA ILE A 567 21.02 5.64 22.25
C ILE A 567 21.32 6.97 22.97
N SER A 568 22.60 7.33 23.06
CA SER A 568 23.07 8.48 23.82
C SER A 568 23.86 9.43 22.92
N ILE A 569 23.32 10.63 22.74
CA ILE A 569 23.82 11.68 21.83
C ILE A 569 24.84 12.56 22.56
N ASN A 570 26.08 12.66 22.04
CA ASN A 570 27.21 13.38 22.63
C ASN A 570 27.36 13.26 24.18
N PRO A 571 27.53 12.04 24.74
CA PRO A 571 27.57 11.83 26.19
C PRO A 571 28.86 12.33 26.85
N ARG A 572 28.71 13.19 27.88
CA ARG A 572 29.79 13.94 28.56
C ARG A 572 30.90 13.09 29.18
N GLY A 573 30.56 11.96 29.80
CA GLY A 573 31.50 11.12 30.57
C GLY A 573 31.46 9.62 30.27
N ALA A 574 30.65 9.19 29.28
CA ALA A 574 30.53 7.78 28.95
C ALA A 574 31.86 7.23 28.41
N LYS A 575 32.25 6.05 28.91
CA LYS A 575 33.36 5.26 28.36
C LYS A 575 32.83 4.25 27.36
N ILE A 576 33.51 4.09 26.24
CA ILE A 576 33.13 3.11 25.23
C ILE A 576 33.42 1.69 25.73
N VAL A 577 32.42 0.82 25.62
CA VAL A 577 32.48 -0.59 25.98
C VAL A 577 32.80 -1.40 24.72
N ALA A 578 33.33 -2.61 24.87
CA ALA A 578 33.52 -3.52 23.75
C ALA A 578 32.16 -3.84 23.09
N ASN A 579 32.11 -3.83 21.75
CA ASN A 579 30.89 -4.03 20.96
C ASN A 579 29.77 -3.00 21.26
N THR A 580 30.14 -1.73 21.48
CA THR A 580 29.24 -0.58 21.37
C THR A 580 29.02 -0.23 19.88
N GLN A 581 27.76 -0.01 19.49
CA GLN A 581 27.44 0.59 18.19
C GLN A 581 27.61 2.12 18.24
N GLY A 582 28.29 2.67 17.25
CA GLY A 582 28.42 4.12 17.01
C GLY A 582 27.56 4.57 15.83
N PHE A 583 27.02 5.78 15.94
CA PHE A 583 26.24 6.44 14.90
C PHE A 583 27.09 7.52 14.25
N PHE A 584 27.28 7.43 12.94
CA PHE A 584 28.23 8.23 12.18
C PHE A 584 27.53 9.02 11.06
N ILE A 585 28.10 10.18 10.73
CA ILE A 585 27.86 10.87 9.46
C ILE A 585 29.12 10.71 8.59
N ALA A 586 28.94 10.26 7.35
CA ALA A 586 30.01 10.00 6.37
C ALA A 586 29.44 10.02 4.92
N GLN A 587 30.29 9.93 3.89
CA GLN A 587 29.84 9.94 2.49
C GLN A 587 29.50 8.56 1.92
N SER A 588 29.89 7.47 2.60
CA SER A 588 29.51 6.10 2.17
C SER A 588 29.59 5.11 3.33
N ALA A 589 28.86 4.00 3.25
CA ALA A 589 28.93 2.92 4.24
C ALA A 589 30.35 2.30 4.33
N ASP A 590 31.03 2.13 3.19
CA ASP A 590 32.40 1.59 3.11
C ASP A 590 33.45 2.47 3.82
N GLU A 591 33.23 3.79 3.87
CA GLU A 591 34.02 4.70 4.72
C GLU A 591 33.82 4.44 6.22
N VAL A 592 32.61 4.10 6.66
CA VAL A 592 32.33 3.91 8.09
C VAL A 592 32.95 2.61 8.61
N LYS A 593 33.10 1.59 7.75
CA LYS A 593 33.84 0.36 8.06
C LYS A 593 35.29 0.62 8.53
N ARG A 594 35.88 1.79 8.22
CA ARG A 594 37.17 2.25 8.78
C ARG A 594 37.17 2.28 10.31
N ALA A 595 36.05 2.63 10.95
CA ALA A 595 35.90 2.66 12.41
C ALA A 595 35.99 1.26 13.05
N TRP A 596 35.46 0.22 12.38
CA TRP A 596 35.57 -1.17 12.83
C TRP A 596 36.96 -1.76 12.57
N PHE A 597 37.60 -1.41 11.44
CA PHE A 597 38.94 -1.89 11.11
C PHE A 597 40.09 -1.15 11.83
N TYR A 598 39.82 -0.02 12.50
CA TYR A 598 40.86 0.78 13.13
C TYR A 598 41.58 0.04 14.28
N CYS A 599 42.91 -0.07 14.18
CA CYS A 599 43.75 -0.69 15.21
C CYS A 599 44.99 0.14 15.45
N LYS A 600 45.17 0.70 16.65
CA LYS A 600 46.30 1.61 17.00
C LYS A 600 47.66 1.03 16.56
N ALA A 601 48.05 -0.11 17.11
CA ALA A 601 49.31 -0.78 16.81
C ALA A 601 49.49 -1.23 15.33
N CYS A 602 48.43 -1.23 14.52
CA CYS A 602 48.48 -1.53 13.10
C CYS A 602 48.38 -0.26 12.21
N HIS A 603 47.77 0.85 12.65
CA HIS A 603 47.37 2.00 11.81
C HIS A 603 47.69 3.41 12.36
N GLU A 604 48.26 3.57 13.55
CA GLU A 604 48.41 4.87 14.24
C GLU A 604 49.30 5.89 13.46
N ASP A 605 50.35 5.43 12.79
CA ASP A 605 51.23 6.28 11.96
C ASP A 605 50.65 6.62 10.57
N ILE A 606 49.54 6.01 10.16
CA ILE A 606 48.95 6.23 8.83
C ILE A 606 48.39 7.65 8.74
N LYS A 607 48.64 8.31 7.60
CA LYS A 607 48.05 9.61 7.22
C LYS A 607 46.94 9.44 6.19
N ASP A 608 47.16 8.61 5.18
CA ASP A 608 46.19 8.37 4.11
C ASP A 608 45.12 7.37 4.57
N GLU A 609 43.95 7.89 4.93
CA GLU A 609 42.78 7.15 5.44
C GLU A 609 42.32 5.96 4.57
N THR A 610 42.54 6.04 3.25
CA THR A 610 42.19 4.96 2.30
C THR A 610 43.03 3.69 2.48
N LEU A 611 44.12 3.76 3.24
CA LEU A 611 44.96 2.61 3.60
C LEU A 611 44.47 1.87 4.87
N ILE A 612 43.50 2.43 5.61
CA ILE A 612 42.94 1.84 6.84
C ILE A 612 42.00 0.69 6.46
N LYS A 613 42.55 -0.52 6.34
CA LYS A 613 41.83 -1.74 5.95
C LYS A 613 41.96 -2.83 7.02
N LYS A 614 41.15 -3.88 6.93
CA LYS A 614 41.06 -4.96 7.94
C LYS A 614 42.44 -5.49 8.35
N CYS A 615 42.85 -5.16 9.57
CA CYS A 615 44.17 -5.49 10.10
C CYS A 615 44.35 -7.00 10.37
N LYS A 616 45.61 -7.47 10.35
CA LYS A 616 45.98 -8.84 10.77
C LYS A 616 46.32 -8.95 12.26
N CYS A 617 46.29 -7.83 12.98
CA CYS A 617 46.39 -7.79 14.45
C CYS A 617 45.33 -8.76 15.06
N LYS A 618 45.73 -9.75 15.88
CA LYS A 618 44.79 -10.71 16.50
C LYS A 618 43.89 -9.99 17.51
N ASN A 619 42.57 -10.19 17.43
CA ASN A 619 41.61 -9.73 18.44
C ASN A 619 41.92 -10.35 19.80
N LEU A 620 42.61 -9.61 20.67
CA LEU A 620 43.12 -10.08 21.97
C LEU A 620 42.04 -10.16 23.08
N GLY A 621 40.76 -10.17 22.71
CA GLY A 621 39.62 -9.89 23.61
C GLY A 621 38.45 -10.89 23.57
N GLN A 622 38.55 -12.02 22.87
CA GLN A 622 37.53 -13.08 22.92
C GLN A 622 38.15 -14.47 23.10
N GLN A 623 38.07 -14.99 24.33
CA GLN A 623 38.41 -16.38 24.64
C GLN A 623 37.34 -17.06 25.52
N GLN A 624 36.05 -16.90 25.20
CA GLN A 624 35.03 -17.89 25.59
C GLN A 624 33.75 -17.86 24.74
N ARG A 625 33.57 -18.96 23.99
CA ARG A 625 32.28 -19.62 23.64
C ARG A 625 31.12 -18.76 23.12
N SER A 626 31.02 -18.67 21.80
CA SER A 626 30.00 -19.48 21.10
C SER A 626 30.55 -19.94 19.74
N TRP A 627 30.28 -21.19 19.36
CA TRP A 627 30.60 -21.75 18.05
C TRP A 627 29.37 -22.53 17.57
N GLY A 628 28.70 -22.00 16.54
CA GLY A 628 27.51 -22.64 15.99
C GLY A 628 26.99 -21.93 14.76
N ARG A 629 27.56 -22.27 13.58
CA ARG A 629 27.07 -21.99 12.22
C ARG A 629 26.74 -20.51 11.90
N ASP A 630 27.45 -19.80 11.02
CA ASP A 630 27.81 -20.19 9.65
C ASP A 630 29.00 -19.39 9.11
N LEU A 631 29.93 -20.04 8.40
CA LEU A 631 31.01 -19.36 7.66
C LEU A 631 31.74 -20.23 6.60
N VAL A 632 31.09 -20.60 5.49
CA VAL A 632 31.80 -21.09 4.27
C VAL A 632 31.11 -20.64 2.97
N ALA A 633 31.27 -19.38 2.55
CA ALA A 633 31.07 -18.96 1.14
C ALA A 633 31.61 -17.54 0.83
N THR A 634 32.92 -17.31 0.86
CA THR A 634 33.46 -16.00 0.40
C THR A 634 34.89 -16.11 -0.15
N PHE A 635 35.05 -16.29 -1.47
CA PHE A 635 36.37 -16.17 -2.10
C PHE A 635 36.32 -15.70 -3.57
N ARG A 636 36.97 -14.54 -3.82
CA ARG A 636 37.40 -13.96 -5.11
C ARG A 636 36.33 -13.56 -6.15
N LYS A 637 36.05 -12.24 -6.19
CA LYS A 637 35.83 -11.53 -7.47
C LYS A 637 37.08 -11.73 -8.36
N GLY A 638 36.88 -11.97 -9.66
CA GLY A 638 37.97 -12.11 -10.65
C GLY A 638 38.11 -10.85 -11.51
N VAL A 639 39.32 -10.30 -11.61
CA VAL A 639 39.64 -9.20 -12.54
C VAL A 639 39.96 -9.80 -13.91
N ARG A 640 39.32 -9.30 -14.98
CA ARG A 640 39.70 -9.64 -16.36
C ARG A 640 40.93 -8.83 -16.78
N ALA A 641 41.98 -9.53 -17.18
CA ALA A 641 43.09 -8.99 -17.98
C ALA A 641 43.26 -9.87 -19.23
N VAL A 642 43.63 -9.27 -20.36
CA VAL A 642 43.61 -9.92 -21.67
C VAL A 642 45.01 -10.38 -22.09
N GLN A 643 45.17 -11.66 -22.41
CA GLN A 643 46.14 -12.08 -23.45
C GLN A 643 45.77 -13.44 -24.09
N MET A 644 46.40 -13.75 -25.23
CA MET A 644 46.00 -14.78 -26.20
C MET A 644 46.80 -16.11 -26.09
N VAL A 645 46.41 -17.06 -26.96
CA VAL A 645 47.15 -18.26 -27.46
C VAL A 645 46.98 -19.56 -26.66
N GLY A 646 46.65 -20.69 -27.34
CA GLY A 646 46.94 -22.03 -26.77
C GLY A 646 46.07 -23.28 -27.05
N ARG A 647 45.60 -23.53 -28.29
CA ARG A 647 45.39 -24.86 -28.99
C ARG A 647 45.18 -26.21 -28.24
N ALA A 648 44.43 -27.14 -28.89
CA ALA A 648 44.26 -28.61 -28.63
C ALA A 648 43.21 -28.99 -27.53
N SER A 649 42.27 -29.94 -27.74
CA SER A 649 42.33 -31.43 -27.92
C SER A 649 42.72 -32.18 -26.63
N GLU A 650 42.14 -33.32 -26.21
CA GLU A 650 41.25 -34.29 -26.91
C GLU A 650 40.47 -35.26 -25.97
N ILE A 651 39.25 -35.69 -26.36
CA ILE A 651 38.67 -37.08 -26.36
C ILE A 651 38.73 -38.06 -25.13
N SER A 652 37.53 -38.60 -24.76
CA SER A 652 37.22 -39.96 -24.18
C SER A 652 37.67 -40.34 -22.74
N ARG A 653 37.12 -41.37 -22.05
CA ARG A 653 35.90 -42.23 -22.17
C ARG A 653 35.58 -42.98 -20.83
N ASP A 654 34.34 -43.44 -20.71
CA ASP A 654 33.78 -44.65 -20.07
C ASP A 654 34.53 -45.42 -18.95
N ARG A 655 33.81 -45.76 -17.85
CA ARG A 655 33.53 -47.18 -17.49
C ARG A 655 32.48 -47.40 -16.39
N GLU A 656 32.04 -48.65 -16.29
CA GLU A 656 30.89 -49.17 -15.53
C GLU A 656 31.30 -49.93 -14.23
N ASP A 657 30.40 -49.95 -13.23
CA ASP A 657 29.85 -51.07 -12.40
C ASP A 657 30.55 -52.48 -12.31
N PRO A 658 30.12 -53.43 -11.42
CA PRO A 658 29.24 -53.37 -10.23
C PRO A 658 29.69 -54.27 -9.02
N ASN A 659 28.82 -54.46 -8.00
CA ASN A 659 28.66 -55.63 -7.09
C ASN A 659 29.72 -55.92 -5.97
N ALA A 660 29.42 -56.60 -4.84
CA ALA A 660 28.15 -56.88 -4.11
C ALA A 660 28.38 -57.55 -2.71
N MET A 661 27.33 -57.61 -1.87
CA MET A 661 27.13 -58.50 -0.69
C MET A 661 27.96 -58.21 0.60
N ARG A 662 27.58 -58.65 1.83
CA ARG A 662 26.60 -59.71 2.24
C ARG A 662 25.93 -59.54 3.63
N ASN A 663 24.60 -59.68 3.62
CA ASN A 663 23.61 -60.17 4.62
C ASN A 663 24.01 -60.57 6.07
N HIS A 664 23.15 -60.24 7.05
CA HIS A 664 22.10 -61.15 7.62
C HIS A 664 20.92 -60.30 8.18
N ARG A 665 19.64 -60.47 7.79
CA ARG A 665 18.62 -61.55 8.02
C ARG A 665 17.92 -61.46 9.39
N ASN A 666 16.61 -61.69 9.62
CA ASN A 666 15.40 -62.05 8.81
C ASN A 666 14.13 -61.63 9.64
N SER A 667 12.89 -61.38 9.17
CA SER A 667 11.89 -62.17 8.39
C SER A 667 11.37 -63.43 9.14
N VAL A 668 10.08 -63.79 9.32
CA VAL A 668 8.73 -63.59 8.68
C VAL A 668 7.65 -63.71 9.81
N GLY A 669 6.34 -63.35 9.79
CA GLY A 669 5.40 -62.69 8.85
C GLY A 669 3.92 -63.21 8.99
N MET A 670 2.99 -62.72 8.15
CA MET A 670 1.59 -63.20 7.89
C MET A 670 0.39 -62.99 8.90
N THR A 671 -0.62 -62.23 8.41
CA THR A 671 -2.11 -62.36 8.55
C THR A 671 -2.82 -62.68 9.89
N MET A 672 -3.65 -61.73 10.38
CA MET A 672 -5.12 -61.91 10.56
C MET A 672 -5.87 -60.59 10.90
N MET A 673 -7.21 -60.62 10.90
CA MET A 673 -8.12 -59.47 11.12
C MET A 673 -8.27 -59.07 12.60
N ASN A 674 -8.44 -57.77 12.93
CA ASN A 674 -9.76 -57.21 13.34
C ASN A 674 -9.76 -55.68 13.64
N SER A 675 -10.98 -55.13 13.84
CA SER A 675 -11.30 -53.86 14.52
C SER A 675 -10.79 -52.54 13.93
N THR A 676 -11.62 -51.93 13.07
CA THR A 676 -11.68 -50.47 12.91
C THR A 676 -12.22 -49.81 14.19
N LYS A 677 -11.67 -48.64 14.56
CA LYS A 677 -12.36 -47.68 15.44
C LYS A 677 -12.15 -46.27 14.91
N GLN A 678 -13.26 -45.58 14.65
CA GLN A 678 -13.28 -44.24 14.06
C GLN A 678 -13.00 -43.17 15.13
N VAL A 679 -12.29 -42.10 14.73
CA VAL A 679 -12.22 -40.86 15.50
C VAL A 679 -13.35 -39.95 15.04
N ASN A 680 -14.18 -39.49 15.97
CA ASN A 680 -15.37 -38.68 15.66
C ASN A 680 -14.99 -37.30 15.08
N LYS A 681 -15.41 -37.03 13.84
CA LYS A 681 -15.57 -35.66 13.34
C LYS A 681 -16.99 -35.17 13.64
N VAL A 682 -17.11 -34.13 14.46
CA VAL A 682 -18.36 -33.37 14.59
C VAL A 682 -18.49 -32.46 13.36
N LYS A 683 -19.63 -32.51 12.66
CA LYS A 683 -20.00 -31.56 11.61
C LYS A 683 -21.06 -30.59 12.15
N PRO A 684 -21.01 -29.28 11.85
CA PRO A 684 -22.22 -28.47 11.84
C PRO A 684 -23.12 -28.94 10.67
N ASN A 685 -24.43 -29.04 10.89
CA ASN A 685 -25.39 -29.42 9.86
C ASN A 685 -26.46 -28.33 9.75
N VAL A 686 -26.64 -27.75 8.55
CA VAL A 686 -27.60 -26.68 8.31
C VAL A 686 -28.91 -27.28 7.81
N ASN A 687 -29.92 -27.33 8.68
CA ASN A 687 -31.31 -27.59 8.28
C ASN A 687 -32.13 -26.31 8.41
N ARG A 688 -32.63 -25.81 7.28
CA ARG A 688 -33.57 -24.67 7.22
C ARG A 688 -34.93 -25.21 6.81
N ALA A 689 -35.91 -25.15 7.71
CA ALA A 689 -37.30 -25.48 7.44
C ALA A 689 -38.16 -24.20 7.48
N THR A 690 -39.19 -24.13 6.65
CA THR A 690 -40.08 -22.98 6.49
C THR A 690 -41.49 -23.27 7.03
N ASN A 691 -42.20 -22.23 7.44
CA ASN A 691 -43.66 -22.20 7.33
C ASN A 691 -44.17 -20.75 7.35
N ASP A 692 -45.28 -20.52 6.64
CA ASP A 692 -45.83 -19.18 6.36
C ASP A 692 -47.18 -18.96 7.05
N SER A 693 -47.56 -17.71 7.27
CA SER A 693 -48.98 -17.30 7.31
C SER A 693 -49.19 -15.88 6.74
N LEU A 694 -50.38 -15.66 6.16
CA LEU A 694 -50.79 -14.49 5.35
C LEU A 694 -50.78 -13.15 6.12
N SER A 695 -50.67 -11.97 5.48
CA SER A 695 -51.73 -11.39 4.62
C SER A 695 -51.32 -10.06 3.95
N SER A 696 -52.19 -9.49 3.11
CA SER A 696 -52.08 -8.15 2.47
C SER A 696 -53.50 -7.58 2.24
N PRO A 697 -53.72 -6.26 2.01
CA PRO A 697 -53.67 -5.77 0.61
C PRO A 697 -53.37 -4.24 0.36
N ASN A 698 -53.00 -3.96 -0.90
CA ASN A 698 -53.36 -2.78 -1.75
C ASN A 698 -52.93 -1.31 -1.46
N GLN A 699 -52.18 -0.80 -2.45
CA GLN A 699 -52.39 0.46 -3.22
C GLN A 699 -51.80 1.83 -2.75
N PRO A 700 -51.56 2.80 -3.67
CA PRO A 700 -50.38 3.68 -3.61
C PRO A 700 -50.62 5.21 -3.66
N TYR A 701 -49.60 6.00 -3.32
CA TYR A 701 -49.35 7.31 -3.96
C TYR A 701 -47.88 7.79 -3.85
N ASN A 702 -47.53 8.86 -4.58
CA ASN A 702 -46.25 9.56 -4.51
C ASN A 702 -46.12 10.46 -3.27
N GLN A 703 -44.92 10.60 -2.70
CA GLN A 703 -44.43 11.92 -2.27
C GLN A 703 -42.89 11.98 -2.14
N ARG A 704 -42.37 13.21 -2.03
CA ARG A 704 -40.96 13.58 -2.11
C ARG A 704 -40.64 14.50 -0.92
N SER A 705 -39.82 14.06 0.04
CA SER A 705 -39.14 14.94 1.02
C SER A 705 -38.09 14.15 1.83
N GLN A 706 -37.20 14.88 2.51
CA GLN A 706 -36.14 14.36 3.37
C GLN A 706 -36.70 13.64 4.61
N GLU A 707 -35.96 12.65 5.13
CA GLU A 707 -35.37 12.71 6.49
C GLU A 707 -34.34 11.57 6.70
N GLU A 708 -33.67 11.59 7.84
CA GLU A 708 -32.52 10.73 8.17
C GLU A 708 -32.94 9.30 8.58
N SER A 709 -32.06 8.31 8.36
CA SER A 709 -32.27 6.94 8.86
C SER A 709 -31.01 6.38 9.53
N ALA A 710 -30.96 6.47 10.86
CA ALA A 710 -29.89 5.88 11.67
C ALA A 710 -29.95 4.33 11.67
N TYR A 711 -28.79 3.68 11.49
CA TYR A 711 -28.66 2.23 11.62
C TYR A 711 -28.27 1.84 13.06
N PRO A 712 -29.07 1.02 13.78
CA PRO A 712 -28.71 0.55 15.12
C PRO A 712 -27.74 -0.64 15.03
N GLY A 713 -26.48 -0.45 15.47
CA GLY A 713 -25.43 -1.47 15.29
C GLY A 713 -24.26 -1.47 16.28
N TYR A 714 -24.22 -0.61 17.30
CA TYR A 714 -23.14 -0.53 18.27
C TYR A 714 -23.65 -0.58 19.71
N HIS A 715 -23.45 -1.71 20.42
CA HIS A 715 -23.71 -1.75 21.87
C HIS A 715 -22.99 -2.89 22.63
N LEU A 716 -21.65 -2.96 22.57
CA LEU A 716 -20.89 -3.94 23.38
C LEU A 716 -19.45 -3.55 23.72
N ALA A 717 -19.23 -2.36 24.30
CA ALA A 717 -17.94 -1.96 24.90
C ALA A 717 -18.05 -0.75 25.86
N TYR A 718 -18.81 -0.82 26.98
CA TYR A 718 -18.83 0.29 27.96
C TYR A 718 -19.19 -0.08 29.42
N GLU A 719 -18.57 -1.11 30.01
CA GLU A 719 -18.72 -1.43 31.46
C GLU A 719 -17.39 -1.59 32.22
N VAL A 720 -16.63 -0.50 32.38
CA VAL A 720 -15.75 -0.31 33.55
C VAL A 720 -15.86 1.15 34.03
N LYS A 721 -16.95 1.48 34.75
CA LYS A 721 -17.07 2.79 35.42
C LYS A 721 -17.78 2.72 36.77
N LYS A 722 -17.28 1.83 37.65
CA LYS A 722 -17.62 1.78 39.08
C LYS A 722 -16.39 1.47 39.91
N LEU A 723 -15.71 2.52 40.38
CA LEU A 723 -15.02 2.60 41.66
C LEU A 723 -14.58 4.06 41.90
N MET A 724 -14.56 4.46 43.18
CA MET A 724 -14.25 5.80 43.71
C MET A 724 -15.23 6.97 43.39
N PRO A 725 -15.33 7.99 44.28
CA PRO A 725 -16.48 8.91 44.30
C PRO A 725 -16.15 10.34 43.85
N THR A 726 -17.15 11.05 43.33
CA THR A 726 -17.05 12.45 42.88
C THR A 726 -17.44 13.46 43.97
N SER A 727 -16.45 14.07 44.63
CA SER A 727 -16.65 15.22 45.53
C SER A 727 -16.79 16.53 44.75
N ARG A 728 -17.99 16.83 44.26
CA ARG A 728 -18.30 18.10 43.57
C ARG A 728 -18.76 19.17 44.57
N ALA A 729 -17.87 20.12 44.90
CA ALA A 729 -18.22 21.24 45.77
C ALA A 729 -19.17 22.23 45.06
N SER A 730 -20.17 22.70 45.79
CA SER A 730 -20.98 23.89 45.47
C SER A 730 -21.44 24.54 46.77
N GLY A 731 -21.59 25.86 46.80
CA GLY A 731 -21.72 26.62 48.05
C GLY A 731 -23.07 26.47 48.76
N GLY A 732 -23.03 26.30 50.09
CA GLY A 732 -24.19 26.33 50.99
C GLY A 732 -23.74 26.66 52.41
N THR A 733 -24.51 27.49 53.13
CA THR A 733 -24.08 28.13 54.38
C THR A 733 -24.50 27.34 55.64
N ASN A 734 -23.83 27.65 56.76
CA ASN A 734 -24.23 27.47 58.18
C ASN A 734 -23.83 26.21 58.98
N VAL A 735 -22.92 26.46 59.95
CA VAL A 735 -23.10 26.28 61.42
C VAL A 735 -23.08 24.86 62.05
N ASN A 736 -21.99 24.64 62.81
CA ASN A 736 -21.83 23.88 64.08
C ASN A 736 -21.77 22.34 64.17
N ASN A 737 -20.58 21.88 64.64
CA ASN A 737 -20.34 21.24 65.96
C ASN A 737 -20.14 19.70 66.08
N ASN A 738 -18.91 19.34 66.49
CA ASN A 738 -18.45 18.18 67.30
C ASN A 738 -18.52 16.71 66.80
N GLY A 739 -17.42 15.99 67.10
CA GLY A 739 -17.34 14.52 67.15
C GLY A 739 -16.77 13.87 65.88
N GLY A 740 -15.57 13.26 65.85
CA GLY A 740 -14.53 13.12 66.88
C GLY A 740 -14.35 11.69 67.39
N LEU A 741 -13.50 10.89 66.72
CA LEU A 741 -12.95 9.64 67.26
C LEU A 741 -11.51 9.45 66.74
N GLN A 742 -10.60 8.98 67.59
CA GLN A 742 -9.15 9.09 67.37
C GLN A 742 -8.38 7.85 67.87
N VAL A 743 -7.64 7.19 66.98
CA VAL A 743 -6.56 6.21 67.27
C VAL A 743 -5.57 6.28 66.10
N GLY A 744 -4.24 6.30 66.27
CA GLY A 744 -3.49 6.36 67.53
C GLY A 744 -1.97 6.15 67.37
N ILE A 745 -1.27 7.17 66.85
CA ILE A 745 0.17 7.47 67.01
C ILE A 745 1.21 6.39 66.62
N ALA A 746 2.06 6.76 65.65
CA ALA A 746 3.46 6.30 65.57
C ALA A 746 4.38 7.41 65.04
N ASP A 747 4.09 8.67 65.37
CA ASP A 747 4.82 9.86 64.90
C ASP A 747 6.02 10.20 65.79
N ASP A 748 7.22 9.79 65.38
CA ASP A 748 8.49 10.32 65.93
C ASP A 748 9.63 10.42 64.87
N GLN A 749 9.31 10.35 63.58
CA GLN A 749 10.24 10.59 62.46
C GLN A 749 9.74 11.63 61.43
N ALA A 750 8.57 12.24 61.65
CA ALA A 750 7.93 13.18 60.72
C ALA A 750 8.33 14.66 60.93
N LYS A 751 9.59 14.94 61.30
CA LYS A 751 10.12 16.29 61.57
C LYS A 751 11.45 16.58 60.86
N ASP A 752 11.47 16.40 59.54
CA ASP A 752 12.46 16.99 58.62
C ASP A 752 11.93 17.10 57.17
N PHE A 753 10.60 17.10 56.99
CA PHE A 753 9.95 17.27 55.68
C PHE A 753 9.06 18.52 55.66
N ASP A 754 9.64 19.65 55.26
CA ASP A 754 8.90 20.87 54.95
C ASP A 754 7.97 20.62 53.75
N PHE A 755 6.66 20.50 54.02
CA PHE A 755 5.63 20.28 52.99
C PHE A 755 5.34 21.53 52.12
N GLU A 756 6.04 22.64 52.35
CA GLU A 756 5.95 23.84 51.52
C GLU A 756 7.00 23.90 50.41
N LYS A 757 6.53 23.90 49.14
CA LYS A 757 7.25 24.28 47.88
C LYS A 757 7.83 23.15 47.01
N THR A 758 7.34 21.91 47.09
CA THR A 758 7.55 20.90 46.02
C THR A 758 6.56 21.10 44.85
N GLU A 759 6.65 22.26 44.19
CA GLU A 759 5.89 22.56 42.97
C GLU A 759 6.21 21.58 41.83
N MET A 760 5.19 20.94 41.24
CA MET A 760 5.34 20.13 40.03
C MET A 760 5.72 21.01 38.84
N LYS A 761 6.97 20.91 38.38
CA LYS A 761 7.55 21.73 37.28
C LYS A 761 7.81 20.94 35.99
N TYR A 762 7.84 19.63 36.09
CA TYR A 762 8.13 18.71 34.99
C TYR A 762 7.03 17.65 34.87
N ASP A 763 7.01 16.95 33.75
CA ASP A 763 6.14 15.78 33.56
C ASP A 763 6.62 14.59 34.42
N SER A 764 5.85 13.50 34.45
CA SER A 764 6.19 12.28 35.21
C SER A 764 7.52 11.62 34.84
N THR A 765 8.03 11.80 33.61
CA THR A 765 9.32 11.24 33.17
C THR A 765 10.51 12.19 33.39
N GLY A 766 10.26 13.47 33.66
CA GLY A 766 11.28 14.52 33.77
C GLY A 766 11.83 15.04 32.44
N MET A 767 11.20 14.69 31.31
CA MET A 767 11.69 15.00 29.96
C MET A 767 11.19 16.34 29.41
N PHE A 768 10.09 16.88 29.97
CA PHE A 768 9.44 18.12 29.52
C PHE A 768 9.01 19.03 30.68
N HIS A 769 8.97 20.34 30.44
CA HIS A 769 8.39 21.33 31.35
C HIS A 769 6.87 21.22 31.35
N TRP A 770 6.28 21.16 32.55
CA TRP A 770 4.85 20.96 32.76
C TRP A 770 4.22 22.15 33.49
N SER A 771 2.94 22.38 33.23
CA SER A 771 2.10 23.30 33.99
C SER A 771 0.73 22.68 34.31
N PRO A 772 0.05 23.12 35.38
CA PRO A 772 -1.37 22.82 35.56
C PRO A 772 -2.18 23.26 34.34
N SER A 773 -3.31 22.60 34.11
CA SER A 773 -4.19 22.84 32.96
C SER A 773 -4.75 24.27 32.98
N ARG A 774 -4.33 25.10 32.02
CA ARG A 774 -4.82 26.48 31.83
C ARG A 774 -6.07 26.50 30.94
N ASN A 775 -7.02 27.40 31.20
CA ASN A 775 -8.13 27.59 30.25
C ASN A 775 -7.61 28.30 29.00
N LEU A 776 -8.31 28.11 27.88
CA LEU A 776 -7.98 28.80 26.62
C LEU A 776 -8.15 30.32 26.76
N GLU A 777 -9.18 30.75 27.48
CA GLU A 777 -9.51 32.18 27.70
C GLU A 777 -8.38 32.93 28.42
N ASP A 778 -7.73 32.31 29.41
CA ASP A 778 -6.55 32.85 30.11
C ASP A 778 -5.33 33.07 29.20
N CYS A 779 -5.36 32.50 27.99
CA CYS A 779 -4.24 32.46 27.05
C CYS A 779 -4.52 33.19 25.74
N ILE A 780 -5.76 33.66 25.51
CA ILE A 780 -6.11 34.51 24.37
C ILE A 780 -5.63 35.93 24.64
N LEU A 781 -5.03 36.56 23.62
CA LEU A 781 -4.65 37.96 23.61
C LEU A 781 -5.46 38.70 22.53
N ASP A 782 -6.02 39.85 22.90
CA ASP A 782 -6.46 40.84 21.91
C ASP A 782 -5.26 41.49 21.23
N ARG A 783 -5.43 42.02 20.01
CA ARG A 783 -4.39 42.79 19.28
C ARG A 783 -3.73 43.89 20.14
N ASN A 784 -4.53 44.60 20.94
CA ASN A 784 -4.03 45.65 21.83
C ASN A 784 -3.25 45.09 23.03
N GLN A 785 -3.63 43.91 23.53
CA GLN A 785 -2.92 43.23 24.63
C GLN A 785 -1.58 42.66 24.13
N ALA A 786 -1.57 42.04 22.94
CA ALA A 786 -0.36 41.58 22.28
C ALA A 786 0.64 42.73 22.06
N ALA A 787 0.18 43.89 21.59
CA ALA A 787 1.02 45.07 21.41
C ALA A 787 1.55 45.67 22.73
N MET A 788 0.88 45.43 23.87
CA MET A 788 1.38 45.81 25.21
C MET A 788 2.36 44.77 25.79
N THR A 789 2.29 43.50 25.36
CA THR A 789 3.27 42.49 25.75
C THR A 789 4.55 42.62 24.93
N VAL A 790 5.65 43.02 25.56
CA VAL A 790 6.96 43.13 24.90
C VAL A 790 7.53 41.73 24.61
N LEU A 791 7.20 41.20 23.43
CA LEU A 791 7.62 39.90 22.94
C LEU A 791 8.93 40.02 22.15
N ASN A 792 10.00 39.38 22.63
CA ASN A 792 11.32 39.33 22.00
C ASN A 792 11.92 37.93 22.19
N GLY A 793 12.64 37.39 21.20
CA GLY A 793 13.17 36.01 21.26
C GLY A 793 12.08 34.94 21.29
N HIS A 794 10.98 35.17 20.59
CA HIS A 794 9.76 34.37 20.64
C HIS A 794 9.50 33.65 19.30
N VAL A 795 8.64 32.63 19.30
CA VAL A 795 8.24 31.89 18.10
C VAL A 795 6.81 32.28 17.72
N VAL A 796 6.60 32.67 16.47
CA VAL A 796 5.27 32.95 15.90
C VAL A 796 4.82 31.75 15.09
N VAL A 797 3.59 31.28 15.31
CA VAL A 797 2.98 30.18 14.56
C VAL A 797 1.77 30.72 13.80
N CYS A 798 1.96 31.00 12.52
CA CYS A 798 0.95 31.44 11.58
C CYS A 798 0.16 30.21 11.10
N LEU A 799 -1.09 30.07 11.57
CA LEU A 799 -1.92 28.90 11.37
C LEU A 799 -3.08 29.19 10.40
N PHE A 800 -3.07 28.52 9.24
CA PHE A 800 -4.17 28.53 8.29
C PHE A 800 -5.09 27.33 8.50
N ALA A 801 -6.23 27.58 9.16
CA ALA A 801 -7.19 26.54 9.49
C ALA A 801 -8.62 27.08 9.57
N ASP A 802 -9.56 26.35 8.98
CA ASP A 802 -11.00 26.60 9.10
C ASP A 802 -11.58 25.73 10.24
N PRO A 803 -12.77 26.05 10.81
CA PRO A 803 -13.29 25.34 11.99
C PRO A 803 -13.44 23.82 11.84
N ASP A 804 -13.69 23.36 10.60
CA ASP A 804 -13.89 21.95 10.26
C ASP A 804 -12.63 21.24 9.72
N SER A 805 -11.52 21.96 9.51
CA SER A 805 -10.26 21.37 9.01
C SER A 805 -9.75 20.21 9.90
N PRO A 806 -9.00 19.23 9.37
CA PRO A 806 -8.37 18.19 10.18
C PRO A 806 -7.37 18.78 11.20
N LEU A 807 -7.09 18.02 12.26
CA LEU A 807 -6.12 18.44 13.29
C LEU A 807 -4.69 18.30 12.75
N ILE A 808 -3.83 19.26 13.08
CA ILE A 808 -2.38 19.21 12.79
C ILE A 808 -1.64 18.48 13.93
N GLY A 809 -2.11 18.65 15.17
CA GLY A 809 -1.43 18.18 16.36
C GLY A 809 -0.26 19.09 16.76
N LEU A 810 -0.50 20.40 16.91
CA LEU A 810 0.47 21.43 17.30
C LEU A 810 1.25 21.08 18.58
N ARG A 811 0.74 20.15 19.40
CA ARG A 811 1.48 19.53 20.50
C ARG A 811 2.86 19.02 20.08
N ASN A 812 3.02 18.47 18.87
CA ASN A 812 4.30 17.96 18.37
C ASN A 812 5.27 19.08 17.98
N LEU A 813 4.77 20.29 17.69
CA LEU A 813 5.58 21.50 17.49
C LEU A 813 6.03 22.10 18.83
N VAL A 814 5.14 22.14 19.82
CA VAL A 814 5.41 22.84 21.10
C VAL A 814 6.16 21.94 22.09
N MET A 815 5.97 20.62 22.07
CA MET A 815 6.64 19.70 23.01
C MET A 815 8.18 19.75 22.93
N PRO A 816 8.84 19.71 21.74
CA PRO A 816 10.30 19.84 21.66
C PRO A 816 10.79 21.21 22.17
N LEU A 817 10.03 22.28 21.93
CA LEU A 817 10.28 23.63 22.45
C LEU A 817 10.08 23.74 23.97
N ARG A 818 9.66 22.67 24.65
CA ARG A 818 9.45 22.58 26.10
C ARG A 818 10.23 21.42 26.74
N ALA A 819 11.23 20.88 26.05
CA ALA A 819 12.13 19.87 26.60
C ALA A 819 12.90 20.36 27.85
N SER A 820 13.16 19.45 28.79
CA SER A 820 13.71 19.76 30.13
C SER A 820 15.22 20.10 30.16
N ASN A 821 15.90 19.95 29.01
CA ASN A 821 17.28 20.40 28.74
C ASN A 821 17.39 21.91 28.41
N PHE A 822 16.29 22.65 28.49
CA PHE A 822 16.27 24.11 28.56
C PHE A 822 15.90 24.57 29.98
N HIS A 823 16.48 25.67 30.44
CA HIS A 823 16.03 26.34 31.65
C HIS A 823 14.72 27.10 31.39
N TYR A 824 13.88 27.27 32.42
CA TYR A 824 12.57 27.92 32.28
C TYR A 824 12.66 29.36 31.72
N HIS A 825 13.78 30.06 31.95
CA HIS A 825 14.01 31.38 31.35
C HIS A 825 14.38 31.29 29.86
N GLU A 826 15.18 30.29 29.43
CA GLU A 826 15.56 30.05 28.03
C GLU A 826 14.38 29.62 27.13
N LEU A 827 13.28 29.09 27.70
CA LEU A 827 12.11 28.67 26.93
C LEU A 827 11.52 29.83 26.11
N LYS A 828 11.64 29.77 24.77
CA LYS A 828 11.05 30.75 23.83
C LYS A 828 9.52 30.76 23.98
N HIS A 829 8.92 31.94 24.14
CA HIS A 829 7.44 32.07 24.20
C HIS A 829 6.84 31.72 22.83
N VAL A 830 5.71 31.01 22.82
CA VAL A 830 5.02 30.62 21.57
C VAL A 830 3.71 31.42 21.44
N VAL A 831 3.55 32.12 20.33
CA VAL A 831 2.33 32.87 19.99
C VAL A 831 1.72 32.25 18.73
N ILE A 832 0.51 31.69 18.87
CA ILE A 832 -0.24 31.12 17.76
C ILE A 832 -1.18 32.20 17.20
N VAL A 833 -1.11 32.47 15.90
CA VAL A 833 -1.98 33.43 15.20
C VAL A 833 -2.89 32.65 14.26
N GLY A 834 -4.19 32.68 14.51
CA GLY A 834 -5.18 31.93 13.71
C GLY A 834 -6.58 31.91 14.33
N SER A 835 -7.43 31.02 13.78
CA SER A 835 -8.81 30.84 14.26
C SER A 835 -8.86 30.20 15.65
N VAL A 836 -9.46 30.91 16.62
CA VAL A 836 -9.67 30.41 17.99
C VAL A 836 -10.57 29.16 18.01
N ASP A 837 -11.51 29.03 17.07
CA ASP A 837 -12.45 27.90 17.05
C ASP A 837 -11.76 26.59 16.65
N TYR A 838 -10.79 26.65 15.74
CA TYR A 838 -9.89 25.53 15.46
C TYR A 838 -9.03 25.19 16.68
N ILE A 839 -8.36 26.20 17.24
CA ILE A 839 -7.42 26.05 18.37
C ILE A 839 -8.15 25.48 19.61
N ARG A 840 -9.44 25.77 19.81
CA ARG A 840 -10.25 25.21 20.90
C ARG A 840 -10.35 23.69 20.87
N ARG A 841 -10.29 23.06 19.68
CA ARG A 841 -10.26 21.59 19.54
C ARG A 841 -8.89 21.02 19.92
N GLU A 842 -7.81 21.66 19.53
CA GLU A 842 -6.44 21.24 19.89
C GLU A 842 -6.03 21.60 21.33
N TRP A 843 -6.65 22.59 21.98
CA TRP A 843 -6.19 23.12 23.27
C TRP A 843 -6.05 22.06 24.37
N LYS A 844 -6.89 21.02 24.36
CA LYS A 844 -6.79 19.87 25.28
C LYS A 844 -5.41 19.18 25.24
N MET A 845 -4.71 19.23 24.11
CA MET A 845 -3.35 18.70 23.92
C MET A 845 -2.24 19.68 24.37
N LEU A 846 -2.55 20.97 24.54
CA LEU A 846 -1.61 22.07 24.79
C LEU A 846 -1.69 22.67 26.21
N GLN A 847 -2.85 22.56 26.87
CA GLN A 847 -3.19 23.19 28.16
C GLN A 847 -2.16 22.98 29.30
N ASN A 848 -1.35 21.93 29.24
CA ASN A 848 -0.35 21.52 30.24
C ASN A 848 1.08 21.98 29.93
N LEU A 849 1.28 22.77 28.87
CA LEU A 849 2.59 23.30 28.47
C LEU A 849 2.69 24.81 28.79
N PRO A 850 3.81 25.31 29.36
CA PRO A 850 3.96 26.71 29.76
C PRO A 850 4.30 27.65 28.58
N LYS A 851 4.20 28.97 28.82
CA LYS A 851 4.54 30.05 27.85
C LYS A 851 3.90 29.86 26.46
N ILE A 852 2.57 29.72 26.42
CA ILE A 852 1.77 29.71 25.18
C ILE A 852 0.71 30.80 25.28
N SER A 853 0.56 31.59 24.21
CA SER A 853 -0.49 32.57 23.98
C SER A 853 -1.12 32.39 22.59
N VAL A 854 -2.35 32.84 22.42
CA VAL A 854 -3.13 32.75 21.17
C VAL A 854 -3.64 34.14 20.79
N LEU A 855 -3.31 34.63 19.60
CA LEU A 855 -3.91 35.84 19.03
C LEU A 855 -5.06 35.45 18.10
N ASN A 856 -6.26 35.92 18.41
CA ASN A 856 -7.42 35.75 17.55
C ASN A 856 -7.30 36.68 16.32
N GLY A 857 -6.94 36.12 15.17
CA GLY A 857 -6.66 36.90 13.96
C GLY A 857 -6.26 36.04 12.77
N SER A 858 -5.91 36.68 11.65
CA SER A 858 -5.45 36.00 10.43
C SER A 858 -3.97 36.30 10.18
N PRO A 859 -3.11 35.32 9.84
CA PRO A 859 -1.72 35.58 9.47
C PRO A 859 -1.53 36.47 8.24
N LEU A 860 -2.56 36.66 7.39
CA LEU A 860 -2.51 37.61 6.27
C LEU A 860 -2.64 39.08 6.74
N SER A 861 -3.14 39.31 7.95
CA SER A 861 -3.32 40.64 8.53
C SER A 861 -2.00 41.22 9.04
N ARG A 862 -1.44 42.18 8.28
CA ARG A 862 -0.25 42.95 8.68
C ARG A 862 -0.40 43.66 10.03
N ALA A 863 -1.64 43.93 10.48
CA ALA A 863 -1.92 44.54 11.78
C ALA A 863 -1.71 43.55 12.94
N ASP A 864 -2.05 42.27 12.74
CA ASP A 864 -1.85 41.22 13.74
C ASP A 864 -0.38 40.81 13.81
N LEU A 865 0.29 40.65 12.66
CA LEU A 865 1.73 40.40 12.57
C LEU A 865 2.57 41.50 13.25
N ARG A 866 2.16 42.78 13.13
CA ARG A 866 2.79 43.90 13.84
C ARG A 866 2.52 43.88 15.34
N ALA A 867 1.30 43.54 15.78
CA ALA A 867 0.96 43.47 17.19
C ALA A 867 1.71 42.36 17.95
N VAL A 868 2.12 41.29 17.27
CA VAL A 868 2.99 40.22 17.83
C VAL A 868 4.48 40.61 17.83
N ASN A 869 4.87 41.68 17.11
CA ASN A 869 6.26 42.07 16.86
C ASN A 869 7.06 41.00 16.09
N VAL A 870 6.55 40.56 14.93
CA VAL A 870 7.20 39.52 14.09
C VAL A 870 8.64 39.86 13.68
N ASN A 871 9.03 41.14 13.66
CA ASN A 871 10.40 41.61 13.45
C ASN A 871 11.37 41.32 14.63
N LEU A 872 10.85 40.86 15.77
CA LEU A 872 11.58 40.44 16.98
C LEU A 872 11.38 38.93 17.28
N CYS A 873 10.83 38.16 16.35
CA CYS A 873 10.72 36.71 16.49
C CYS A 873 12.04 36.01 16.14
N ASP A 874 12.29 34.87 16.80
CA ASP A 874 13.40 33.98 16.47
C ASP A 874 13.08 33.06 15.29
N MET A 875 11.79 32.76 15.06
CA MET A 875 11.28 32.02 13.91
C MET A 875 9.78 32.29 13.74
N CYS A 876 9.35 32.49 12.49
CA CYS A 876 7.96 32.51 12.07
C CYS A 876 7.62 31.22 11.30
N CYS A 877 6.90 30.29 11.93
CA CYS A 877 6.39 29.08 11.29
C CYS A 877 5.08 29.37 10.57
N ILE A 878 4.95 28.96 9.31
CA ILE A 878 3.71 29.04 8.53
C ILE A 878 3.23 27.61 8.26
N LEU A 879 2.03 27.29 8.76
CA LEU A 879 1.44 25.95 8.71
C LEU A 879 0.02 26.01 8.12
N SER A 880 -0.36 24.99 7.35
CA SER A 880 -1.71 24.82 6.82
C SER A 880 -2.37 23.55 7.39
N ALA A 881 -3.61 23.68 7.86
CA ALA A 881 -4.50 22.57 8.20
C ALA A 881 -5.50 22.28 7.09
N LYS A 882 -5.54 23.11 6.04
CA LYS A 882 -6.56 23.03 4.99
C LYS A 882 -6.25 21.88 4.05
N VAL A 883 -7.24 21.01 3.87
CA VAL A 883 -7.19 19.94 2.87
C VAL A 883 -7.11 20.59 1.47
N PRO A 884 -6.16 20.20 0.61
CA PRO A 884 -6.10 20.72 -0.75
C PRO A 884 -7.34 20.29 -1.56
N SER A 885 -7.82 21.18 -2.41
CA SER A 885 -8.91 20.86 -3.35
C SER A 885 -8.40 19.89 -4.42
N ASN A 886 -9.04 18.72 -4.55
CA ASN A 886 -8.67 17.67 -5.51
C ASN A 886 -8.55 18.13 -6.97
N ASP A 887 -9.15 19.27 -7.33
CA ASP A 887 -9.22 19.78 -8.69
C ASP A 887 -7.89 20.37 -9.21
N ASP A 888 -6.98 20.82 -8.34
CA ASP A 888 -5.67 21.36 -8.71
C ASP A 888 -4.63 21.27 -7.55
N PRO A 889 -3.57 20.45 -7.67
CA PRO A 889 -2.54 20.30 -6.64
C PRO A 889 -1.56 21.48 -6.57
N THR A 890 -1.52 22.38 -7.55
CA THR A 890 -0.67 23.59 -7.49
C THR A 890 -1.26 24.62 -6.51
N LEU A 891 -2.60 24.70 -6.41
CA LEU A 891 -3.30 25.66 -5.57
C LEU A 891 -3.36 25.30 -4.07
N ALA A 892 -2.73 24.19 -3.67
CA ALA A 892 -2.67 23.72 -2.29
C ALA A 892 -2.04 24.75 -1.34
N ASP A 893 -0.85 25.25 -1.69
CA ASP A 893 0.02 26.05 -0.81
C ASP A 893 -0.26 27.57 -0.84
N LYS A 894 -1.28 28.00 -1.58
CA LYS A 894 -1.55 29.42 -1.87
C LYS A 894 -1.59 30.32 -0.62
N GLU A 895 -2.18 29.86 0.48
CA GLU A 895 -2.28 30.66 1.71
C GLU A 895 -0.92 30.79 2.42
N ALA A 896 -0.09 29.73 2.38
CA ALA A 896 1.25 29.73 2.97
C ALA A 896 2.24 30.60 2.17
N ILE A 897 2.23 30.50 0.83
CA ILE A 897 3.05 31.32 -0.05
C ILE A 897 2.67 32.80 0.07
N LEU A 898 1.36 33.12 0.02
CA LEU A 898 0.89 34.49 0.19
C LEU A 898 1.26 35.08 1.56
N ALA A 899 1.20 34.29 2.64
CA ALA A 899 1.67 34.73 3.96
C ALA A 899 3.18 34.99 3.99
N SER A 900 3.97 34.12 3.33
CA SER A 900 5.42 34.26 3.25
C SER A 900 5.82 35.55 2.54
N LEU A 901 5.31 35.76 1.32
CA LEU A 901 5.52 36.98 0.53
C LEU A 901 5.00 38.23 1.25
N ASN A 902 3.86 38.13 1.95
CA ASN A 902 3.29 39.23 2.72
C ASN A 902 4.22 39.70 3.85
N ILE A 903 4.85 38.76 4.58
CA ILE A 903 5.84 39.06 5.62
C ILE A 903 7.12 39.63 5.00
N LYS A 904 7.67 39.00 3.95
CA LYS A 904 8.87 39.48 3.25
C LYS A 904 8.70 40.93 2.76
N ALA A 905 7.50 41.30 2.31
CA ALA A 905 7.11 42.65 1.86
C ALA A 905 6.64 43.61 2.98
N MET A 906 6.94 43.35 4.26
CA MET A 906 6.73 44.30 5.36
C MET A 906 7.99 45.11 5.67
N THR A 907 7.79 46.33 6.16
CA THR A 907 8.83 47.20 6.73
C THR A 907 8.47 47.59 8.17
N PHE A 908 9.49 47.87 8.96
CA PHE A 908 9.39 48.18 10.39
C PHE A 908 10.26 49.38 10.73
N ASP A 909 9.74 50.30 11.55
CA ASP A 909 10.47 51.51 11.97
C ASP A 909 11.27 51.24 13.25
N ASP A 910 12.57 51.57 13.25
CA ASP A 910 13.51 51.35 14.38
C ASP A 910 13.20 52.17 15.66
N THR A 911 12.18 53.04 15.63
CA THR A 911 11.86 54.02 16.68
C THR A 911 11.57 53.39 18.05
N ILE A 912 11.15 52.11 18.09
CA ILE A 912 10.87 51.36 19.32
C ILE A 912 12.17 50.97 20.07
N GLY A 913 13.31 50.87 19.38
CA GLY A 913 14.59 50.45 19.99
C GLY A 913 15.34 51.52 20.79
N VAL A 914 14.98 52.80 20.68
CA VAL A 914 15.83 53.93 21.11
C VAL A 914 15.49 54.45 22.52
N LEU A 915 14.30 54.13 23.05
CA LEU A 915 13.73 54.75 24.26
C LEU A 915 14.43 54.43 25.60
N SER A 916 15.50 53.62 25.63
CA SER A 916 16.27 53.32 26.85
C SER A 916 17.68 53.94 26.91
N GLN A 917 18.22 54.46 25.80
CA GLN A 917 19.60 54.99 25.78
C GLN A 917 19.72 56.49 26.05
N ALA A 918 18.64 57.26 25.91
CA ALA A 918 18.65 58.73 25.94
C ALA A 918 18.90 59.38 27.31
N ASN A 919 19.41 58.65 28.31
CA ASN A 919 19.42 59.09 29.71
C ASN A 919 20.67 58.68 30.52
N ASN A 920 21.78 58.31 29.87
CA ASN A 920 22.96 57.77 30.57
C ASN A 920 24.33 58.31 30.09
N GLU A 921 24.39 59.54 29.59
CA GLU A 921 25.66 60.28 29.39
C GLU A 921 26.17 60.93 30.69
N GLN A 922 26.53 60.09 31.67
CA GLN A 922 27.40 60.52 32.77
C GLN A 922 28.13 59.31 33.37
N GLY A 923 29.43 59.20 33.07
CA GLY A 923 30.22 58.01 33.41
C GLY A 923 30.66 57.96 34.87
N ASN A 924 30.53 56.79 35.48
CA ASN A 924 31.35 56.36 36.62
C ASN A 924 31.40 54.82 36.70
N LEU A 925 32.47 54.26 37.29
CA LEU A 925 32.68 52.82 37.35
C LEU A 925 31.93 52.18 38.52
N THR A 926 31.11 51.17 38.24
CA THR A 926 30.73 50.12 39.21
C THR A 926 30.70 48.76 38.52
N ALA A 927 31.20 47.72 39.18
CA ALA A 927 31.37 46.39 38.60
C ALA A 927 30.45 45.35 39.26
N VAL A 928 30.20 44.25 38.52
CA VAL A 928 29.53 43.00 38.95
C VAL A 928 28.04 43.12 39.27
N GLY A 929 27.21 42.22 38.70
CA GLY A 929 25.94 41.85 39.35
C GLY A 929 24.62 42.00 38.57
N SER A 930 24.59 41.88 37.24
CA SER A 930 23.35 41.63 36.49
C SER A 930 23.62 40.91 35.15
N PRO A 931 22.81 39.91 34.76
CA PRO A 931 22.90 39.32 33.43
C PRO A 931 22.33 40.31 32.41
N ILE A 932 23.17 40.78 31.48
CA ILE A 932 22.74 41.64 30.39
C ILE A 932 21.94 40.77 29.41
N VAL A 933 20.61 40.92 29.41
CA VAL A 933 19.76 40.40 28.34
C VAL A 933 20.09 41.21 27.09
N LEU A 934 20.81 40.60 26.16
CA LEU A 934 21.24 41.25 24.92
C LEU A 934 19.99 41.57 24.07
N GLN A 935 19.56 42.83 24.10
CA GLN A 935 18.31 43.25 23.49
C GLN A 935 18.46 43.23 21.95
N ARG A 936 18.00 42.15 21.32
CA ARG A 936 18.14 41.89 19.88
C ARG A 936 17.58 43.07 19.07
N ARG A 937 18.39 43.66 18.18
CA ARG A 937 17.90 44.58 17.15
C ARG A 937 16.97 43.83 16.21
N GLY A 938 15.80 44.40 15.95
CA GLY A 938 14.80 43.80 15.06
C GLY A 938 15.17 43.90 13.58
N SER A 939 14.53 43.09 12.74
CA SER A 939 14.67 43.19 11.28
C SER A 939 13.89 44.40 10.75
N VAL A 940 14.61 45.41 10.23
CA VAL A 940 14.02 46.62 9.59
C VAL A 940 13.19 46.23 8.35
N TYR A 941 13.69 45.26 7.58
CA TYR A 941 13.05 44.68 6.41
C TYR A 941 12.49 43.30 6.71
N GLY A 942 11.26 43.02 6.27
CA GLY A 942 10.58 41.74 6.43
C GLY A 942 11.29 40.57 5.74
N ALA A 943 12.04 40.84 4.67
CA ALA A 943 12.90 39.85 4.00
C ALA A 943 13.97 39.23 4.93
N ASN A 944 14.32 39.91 6.03
CA ASN A 944 15.29 39.46 7.02
C ASN A 944 14.60 38.84 8.27
N VAL A 945 13.31 38.52 8.20
CA VAL A 945 12.60 37.78 9.28
C VAL A 945 12.89 36.28 9.09
N PRO A 946 13.41 35.57 10.11
CA PRO A 946 13.59 34.12 10.01
C PRO A 946 12.23 33.43 9.95
N MET A 947 11.99 32.66 8.90
CA MET A 947 10.71 32.01 8.65
C MET A 947 10.86 30.64 8.02
N ILE A 948 9.92 29.75 8.31
CA ILE A 948 9.85 28.40 7.75
C ILE A 948 8.41 28.12 7.30
N THR A 949 8.26 27.75 6.03
CA THR A 949 6.98 27.43 5.38
C THR A 949 6.84 25.92 5.21
N GLU A 950 5.71 25.38 5.68
CA GLU A 950 5.27 24.06 5.24
C GLU A 950 4.77 24.14 3.78
N LEU A 951 5.15 23.15 2.96
CA LEU A 951 4.64 22.94 1.61
C LEU A 951 4.05 21.53 1.47
N VAL A 952 2.93 21.43 0.75
CA VAL A 952 2.25 20.20 0.37
C VAL A 952 2.81 19.66 -0.95
N ASN A 953 3.09 20.56 -1.91
CA ASN A 953 3.60 20.23 -3.25
C ASN A 953 5.03 20.76 -3.45
N ASP A 954 5.94 19.88 -3.90
CA ASP A 954 7.36 20.21 -4.06
C ASP A 954 7.60 21.31 -5.11
N SER A 955 6.87 21.30 -6.22
CA SER A 955 7.01 22.29 -7.31
C SER A 955 6.61 23.71 -6.91
N ASN A 956 5.91 23.88 -5.78
CA ASN A 956 5.51 25.19 -5.27
C ASN A 956 6.65 25.93 -4.54
N VAL A 957 7.80 25.29 -4.30
CA VAL A 957 8.94 25.87 -3.57
C VAL A 957 9.52 27.12 -4.24
N GLN A 958 9.54 27.15 -5.57
CA GLN A 958 10.06 28.25 -6.39
C GLN A 958 9.40 29.60 -6.03
N PHE A 959 8.10 29.62 -5.74
CA PHE A 959 7.34 30.85 -5.47
C PHE A 959 7.67 31.54 -4.13
N LEU A 960 8.57 30.98 -3.32
CA LEU A 960 8.95 31.54 -2.02
C LEU A 960 10.00 32.65 -2.13
N ASP A 961 10.92 32.57 -3.09
CA ASP A 961 12.00 33.53 -3.33
C ASP A 961 11.93 34.08 -4.76
N GLN A 962 12.49 35.27 -5.00
CA GLN A 962 12.39 35.98 -6.29
C GLN A 962 13.78 36.27 -6.89
N ASP A 963 14.77 35.51 -6.41
CA ASP A 963 16.21 35.70 -6.57
C ASP A 963 16.96 34.36 -6.76
N ASP A 964 16.21 33.33 -7.16
CA ASP A 964 16.72 32.04 -7.63
C ASP A 964 16.48 31.92 -9.16
N ASP A 965 17.18 31.01 -9.82
CA ASP A 965 17.01 30.75 -11.26
C ASP A 965 15.92 29.67 -11.46
N ASP A 966 14.68 30.09 -11.75
CA ASP A 966 13.48 29.23 -11.84
C ASP A 966 13.57 28.15 -12.96
N ASP A 967 14.05 26.95 -12.65
CA ASP A 967 13.93 25.74 -13.49
C ASP A 967 13.04 24.68 -12.80
N PRO A 968 11.84 24.37 -13.34
CA PRO A 968 10.89 23.44 -12.72
C PRO A 968 11.30 21.96 -12.74
N ASP A 969 12.31 21.57 -13.54
CA ASP A 969 12.88 20.22 -13.50
C ASP A 969 13.88 20.03 -12.33
N THR A 970 14.16 21.08 -11.56
CA THR A 970 15.05 21.06 -10.39
C THR A 970 14.44 20.28 -9.22
N GLU A 971 15.10 19.21 -8.78
CA GLU A 971 14.67 18.46 -7.59
C GLU A 971 14.70 19.34 -6.33
N LEU A 972 13.64 19.27 -5.51
CA LEU A 972 13.37 20.13 -4.35
C LEU A 972 14.62 20.50 -3.52
N TYR A 973 15.50 19.52 -3.25
CA TYR A 973 16.64 19.73 -2.36
C TYR A 973 17.73 20.65 -2.92
N LEU A 974 17.77 20.88 -4.23
CA LEU A 974 18.71 21.78 -4.91
C LEU A 974 18.25 23.25 -4.86
N THR A 975 16.95 23.48 -4.69
CA THR A 975 16.34 24.82 -4.71
C THR A 975 16.82 25.69 -3.53
N GLN A 976 16.99 26.99 -3.76
CA GLN A 976 17.45 27.92 -2.72
C GLN A 976 16.57 27.91 -1.46
N PRO A 977 15.22 27.96 -1.52
CA PRO A 977 14.42 28.07 -0.31
C PRO A 977 14.56 26.86 0.61
N PHE A 978 14.78 25.68 0.04
CA PHE A 978 15.08 24.45 0.78
C PHE A 978 16.53 24.43 1.29
N ALA A 979 17.53 24.74 0.47
CA ALA A 979 18.94 24.81 0.88
C ALA A 979 19.19 25.83 2.01
N CYS A 980 18.39 26.89 2.07
CA CYS A 980 18.35 27.88 3.15
C CYS A 980 17.49 27.50 4.37
N GLY A 981 16.72 26.40 4.32
CA GLY A 981 15.84 25.98 5.42
C GLY A 981 14.62 26.86 5.67
N THR A 982 14.18 27.60 4.65
CA THR A 982 12.96 28.43 4.68
C THR A 982 11.72 27.69 4.17
N ALA A 983 11.92 26.58 3.47
CA ALA A 983 10.88 25.66 3.01
C ALA A 983 11.03 24.28 3.67
N PHE A 984 9.92 23.61 3.94
CA PHE A 984 9.89 22.21 4.35
C PHE A 984 8.69 21.48 3.74
N ALA A 985 8.95 20.50 2.87
CA ALA A 985 7.91 19.70 2.23
C ALA A 985 7.76 18.32 2.89
N VAL A 986 6.56 17.75 2.82
CA VAL A 986 6.24 16.44 3.43
C VAL A 986 6.74 15.26 2.59
N SER A 987 7.10 15.48 1.32
CA SER A 987 7.75 14.54 0.39
C SER A 987 9.01 13.89 0.98
N VAL A 988 9.93 14.71 1.53
CA VAL A 988 11.25 14.28 2.04
C VAL A 988 11.17 13.32 3.24
N LEU A 989 9.98 13.08 3.79
CA LEU A 989 9.74 12.05 4.80
C LEU A 989 9.53 10.64 4.20
N ASP A 990 9.40 10.47 2.88
CA ASP A 990 9.28 9.13 2.26
C ASP A 990 10.60 8.37 2.28
N SER A 991 11.73 9.06 2.14
CA SER A 991 13.07 8.46 2.22
C SER A 991 13.28 7.70 3.53
N LEU A 992 12.64 8.15 4.62
CA LEU A 992 12.66 7.49 5.93
C LEU A 992 12.07 6.08 5.91
N MET A 993 11.17 5.73 4.98
CA MET A 993 10.69 4.35 4.82
C MET A 993 11.83 3.41 4.41
N SER A 994 12.67 3.85 3.46
CA SER A 994 13.85 3.09 3.05
C SER A 994 14.91 3.06 4.16
N THR A 995 15.20 4.20 4.77
CA THR A 995 16.27 4.35 5.77
C THR A 995 15.93 3.62 7.07
N THR A 996 14.65 3.55 7.47
CA THR A 996 14.18 2.73 8.59
C THR A 996 14.23 1.24 8.26
N TYR A 997 13.89 0.82 7.04
CA TYR A 997 14.03 -0.58 6.63
C TYR A 997 15.48 -1.07 6.75
N PHE A 998 16.44 -0.37 6.14
CA PHE A 998 17.85 -0.75 6.23
C PHE A 998 18.47 -0.50 7.62
N ASN A 999 17.95 0.43 8.42
CA ASN A 999 18.49 0.77 9.74
C ASN A 999 17.41 1.05 10.80
N GLN A 1000 17.04 0.01 11.57
CA GLN A 1000 16.13 0.09 12.72
C GLN A 1000 16.49 1.21 13.72
N ASN A 1001 17.78 1.40 13.98
CA ASN A 1001 18.24 2.34 15.01
C ASN A 1001 18.26 3.80 14.52
N ALA A 1002 18.19 4.05 13.20
CA ALA A 1002 18.14 5.40 12.65
C ALA A 1002 16.88 6.15 13.09
N LEU A 1003 15.68 5.56 12.93
CA LEU A 1003 14.42 6.22 13.32
C LEU A 1003 14.38 6.55 14.82
N THR A 1004 14.92 5.68 15.67
CA THR A 1004 14.98 5.91 17.13
C THR A 1004 15.94 7.06 17.49
N LEU A 1005 17.09 7.20 16.81
CA LEU A 1005 17.99 8.34 16.96
C LEU A 1005 17.34 9.64 16.45
N ILE A 1006 16.72 9.61 15.26
CA ILE A 1006 15.97 10.72 14.65
C ILE A 1006 14.93 11.26 15.63
N ARG A 1007 14.06 10.39 16.13
CA ARG A 1007 13.00 10.76 17.08
C ARG A 1007 13.58 11.28 18.39
N SER A 1008 14.66 10.68 18.90
CA SER A 1008 15.33 11.14 20.13
C SER A 1008 15.88 12.57 20.01
N LEU A 1009 16.51 12.88 18.88
CA LEU A 1009 17.08 14.21 18.58
C LEU A 1009 15.99 15.26 18.34
N ILE A 1010 14.92 14.89 17.63
CA ILE A 1010 13.89 15.82 17.15
C ILE A 1010 12.82 16.11 18.21
N THR A 1011 12.26 15.08 18.84
CA THR A 1011 11.12 15.23 19.77
C THR A 1011 11.49 15.90 21.09
N GLY A 1012 12.78 16.11 21.35
CA GLY A 1012 13.27 16.45 22.68
C GLY A 1012 13.27 15.26 23.63
N GLY A 1013 13.26 14.02 23.12
CA GLY A 1013 13.42 12.79 23.88
C GLY A 1013 12.11 12.12 24.33
N ALA A 1014 11.14 11.95 23.43
CA ALA A 1014 9.96 11.12 23.71
C ALA A 1014 10.39 9.65 23.95
N THR A 1015 10.27 9.18 25.18
CA THR A 1015 10.54 7.77 25.55
C THR A 1015 9.33 6.87 25.26
N PRO A 1016 9.51 5.55 25.03
CA PRO A 1016 8.39 4.62 24.92
C PRO A 1016 7.46 4.61 26.14
N GLU A 1017 8.02 4.87 27.34
CA GLU A 1017 7.27 5.09 28.58
C GLU A 1017 6.30 6.27 28.47
N LEU A 1018 6.76 7.41 27.93
CA LEU A 1018 5.89 8.55 27.70
C LEU A 1018 4.82 8.24 26.65
N GLU A 1019 5.14 7.49 25.60
CA GLU A 1019 4.14 7.08 24.59
C GLU A 1019 3.06 6.17 25.21
N LEU A 1020 3.42 5.28 26.13
CA LEU A 1020 2.49 4.44 26.89
C LEU A 1020 1.55 5.27 27.79
N ILE A 1021 2.08 6.25 28.54
CA ILE A 1021 1.29 7.16 29.40
C ILE A 1021 0.29 7.98 28.56
N LEU A 1022 0.61 8.25 27.30
CA LEU A 1022 -0.26 8.95 26.36
C LEU A 1022 -1.29 8.01 25.72
N ALA A 1023 -0.95 6.74 25.50
CA ALA A 1023 -1.89 5.70 25.08
C ALA A 1023 -2.96 5.39 26.15
N GLU A 1024 -2.67 5.59 27.45
CA GLU A 1024 -3.69 5.59 28.52
C GLU A 1024 -4.74 6.72 28.37
N GLY A 1025 -4.55 7.66 27.42
CA GLY A 1025 -5.48 8.78 27.17
C GLY A 1025 -5.47 9.87 28.24
N ALA A 1026 -4.56 9.80 29.23
CA ALA A 1026 -4.49 10.70 30.37
C ALA A 1026 -3.73 12.01 30.10
N GLY A 1027 -3.04 12.12 28.96
CA GLY A 1027 -2.24 13.29 28.60
C GLY A 1027 -0.94 13.43 29.41
N LEU A 1028 -0.33 14.62 29.37
CA LEU A 1028 0.89 14.93 30.12
C LEU A 1028 0.57 15.08 31.62
N ARG A 1029 0.83 14.04 32.40
CA ARG A 1029 0.77 14.05 33.87
C ARG A 1029 1.98 14.80 34.44
N GLY A 1030 1.77 15.62 35.47
CA GLY A 1030 2.85 16.27 36.22
C GLY A 1030 3.57 15.31 37.15
N GLY A 1031 4.88 15.49 37.33
CA GLY A 1031 5.74 14.70 38.20
C GLY A 1031 6.33 15.49 39.35
N TYR A 1032 6.61 14.80 40.47
CA TYR A 1032 7.54 15.30 41.49
C TYR A 1032 8.97 15.12 41.00
N SER A 1033 9.83 16.10 41.25
CA SER A 1033 11.23 16.07 40.79
C SER A 1033 12.09 15.18 41.70
N THR A 1034 12.24 13.90 41.33
CA THR A 1034 13.23 13.00 41.94
C THR A 1034 14.64 13.27 41.37
N PRO A 1035 15.71 12.83 42.04
CA PRO A 1035 17.06 12.88 41.47
C PRO A 1035 17.17 12.20 40.11
N ASP A 1036 16.48 11.08 39.90
CA ASP A 1036 16.50 10.31 38.65
C ASP A 1036 15.76 11.04 37.51
N SER A 1037 14.59 11.62 37.80
CA SER A 1037 13.86 12.48 36.85
C SER A 1037 14.64 13.75 36.51
N LEU A 1038 15.49 14.24 37.41
CA LEU A 1038 16.41 15.35 37.14
C LEU A 1038 17.64 14.91 36.33
N ALA A 1039 18.18 13.70 36.54
CA ALA A 1039 19.26 13.15 35.72
C ALA A 1039 18.85 12.90 34.26
N ASN A 1040 17.56 12.62 34.01
CA ASN A 1040 16.98 12.58 32.66
C ASN A 1040 17.07 13.91 31.88
N ARG A 1041 17.47 15.02 32.52
CA ARG A 1041 17.68 16.33 31.89
C ARG A 1041 19.07 16.51 31.26
N ASP A 1042 20.04 15.66 31.61
CA ASP A 1042 21.44 15.73 31.14
C ASP A 1042 21.61 15.23 29.69
N ARG A 1043 20.86 15.85 28.78
CA ARG A 1043 20.77 15.50 27.37
C ARG A 1043 21.20 16.68 26.52
N CYS A 1044 21.92 16.39 25.44
CA CYS A 1044 22.36 17.43 24.52
C CYS A 1044 21.17 18.18 23.90
N ARG A 1045 21.42 19.45 23.55
CA ARG A 1045 20.48 20.34 22.86
C ARG A 1045 21.13 20.86 21.58
N VAL A 1046 20.35 20.91 20.51
CA VAL A 1046 20.75 21.55 19.25
C VAL A 1046 20.83 23.06 19.49
N GLY A 1047 21.85 23.70 18.93
CA GLY A 1047 21.91 25.15 18.83
C GLY A 1047 22.88 25.62 17.75
N GLN A 1048 23.00 26.93 17.62
CA GLN A 1048 23.95 27.60 16.74
C GLN A 1048 24.85 28.54 17.53
N ILE A 1049 26.13 28.56 17.20
CA ILE A 1049 27.10 29.54 17.68
C ILE A 1049 27.61 30.32 16.48
N ALA A 1050 27.60 31.65 16.55
CA ALA A 1050 28.14 32.51 15.51
C ALA A 1050 29.62 32.80 15.76
N LEU A 1051 30.44 32.87 14.70
CA LEU A 1051 31.89 33.07 14.83
C LEU A 1051 32.33 34.54 14.94
N TYR A 1052 31.40 35.49 15.13
CA TYR A 1052 31.72 36.91 15.29
C TYR A 1052 31.99 37.32 16.75
N ASP A 1053 31.62 36.50 17.73
CA ASP A 1053 31.72 36.78 19.17
C ASP A 1053 31.92 35.49 19.97
N GLY A 1054 32.36 35.62 21.22
CA GLY A 1054 32.63 34.49 22.12
C GLY A 1054 33.97 33.78 21.85
N PRO A 1055 34.29 32.73 22.63
CA PRO A 1055 35.62 32.12 22.66
C PRO A 1055 36.02 31.35 21.40
N LEU A 1056 35.08 31.11 20.47
CA LEU A 1056 35.34 30.45 19.20
C LEU A 1056 35.60 31.42 18.05
N ALA A 1057 35.42 32.74 18.25
CA ALA A 1057 35.65 33.76 17.22
C ALA A 1057 37.11 33.78 16.70
N GLN A 1058 38.08 33.35 17.52
CA GLN A 1058 39.48 33.19 17.12
C GLN A 1058 39.71 32.20 15.95
N TYR A 1059 38.73 31.34 15.65
CA TYR A 1059 38.76 30.45 14.48
C TYR A 1059 38.03 31.03 13.26
N GLY A 1060 37.25 32.11 13.43
CA GLY A 1060 36.51 32.77 12.35
C GLY A 1060 37.40 33.56 11.39
N GLU A 1061 38.57 34.03 11.83
CA GLU A 1061 39.53 34.80 11.01
C GLU A 1061 40.35 33.90 10.06
N GLY A 1062 39.66 33.09 9.23
CA GLY A 1062 40.29 32.19 8.26
C GLY A 1062 40.84 30.89 8.85
N GLY A 1063 40.41 30.51 10.06
CA GLY A 1063 40.74 29.22 10.66
C GLY A 1063 40.13 28.03 9.93
N LYS A 1064 40.56 26.82 10.30
CA LYS A 1064 40.04 25.56 9.75
C LYS A 1064 38.91 24.98 10.60
N TYR A 1065 37.95 24.33 9.95
CA TYR A 1065 36.86 23.63 10.64
C TYR A 1065 37.36 22.51 11.58
N GLY A 1066 38.42 21.78 11.21
CA GLY A 1066 39.00 20.74 12.06
C GLY A 1066 39.59 21.27 13.38
N ASP A 1067 40.27 22.42 13.34
CA ASP A 1067 40.83 23.06 14.54
C ASP A 1067 39.72 23.56 15.47
N LEU A 1068 38.66 24.16 14.89
CA LEU A 1068 37.45 24.55 15.59
C LEU A 1068 36.75 23.36 16.26
N PHE A 1069 36.57 22.24 15.53
CA PHE A 1069 35.93 21.03 16.03
C PHE A 1069 36.66 20.47 17.26
N VAL A 1070 37.99 20.31 17.17
CA VAL A 1070 38.81 19.77 18.27
C VAL A 1070 38.81 20.72 19.48
N ALA A 1071 38.82 22.04 19.25
CA ALA A 1071 38.76 23.04 20.33
C ALA A 1071 37.39 23.07 21.03
N ALA A 1072 36.29 23.07 20.28
CA ALA A 1072 34.93 23.06 20.83
C ALA A 1072 34.64 21.78 21.64
N LEU A 1073 35.10 20.63 21.13
CA LEU A 1073 34.91 19.33 21.78
C LEU A 1073 35.73 19.18 23.06
N LYS A 1074 37.00 19.63 23.09
CA LYS A 1074 37.87 19.56 24.27
C LYS A 1074 37.52 20.56 25.36
N SER A 1075 37.28 21.82 24.98
CA SER A 1075 37.10 22.91 25.96
C SER A 1075 35.68 23.00 26.51
N TYR A 1076 34.69 22.60 25.72
CA TYR A 1076 33.26 22.80 26.06
C TYR A 1076 32.39 21.54 25.93
N GLY A 1077 32.94 20.41 25.45
CA GLY A 1077 32.15 19.20 25.17
C GLY A 1077 31.15 19.36 24.03
N MET A 1078 31.30 20.38 23.18
CA MET A 1078 30.37 20.67 22.09
C MET A 1078 30.81 19.93 20.82
N LEU A 1079 29.89 19.17 20.21
CA LEU A 1079 30.13 18.51 18.93
C LEU A 1079 29.60 19.38 17.79
N CYS A 1080 30.47 19.84 16.89
CA CYS A 1080 30.07 20.58 15.69
C CYS A 1080 29.59 19.59 14.60
N ILE A 1081 28.40 19.82 14.03
CA ILE A 1081 27.83 18.99 12.96
C ILE A 1081 28.11 19.58 11.57
N GLY A 1082 28.09 20.92 11.47
CA GLY A 1082 28.17 21.62 10.20
C GLY A 1082 28.09 23.14 10.35
N LEU A 1083 27.96 23.83 9.22
CA LEU A 1083 27.95 25.28 9.11
C LEU A 1083 26.65 25.81 8.49
N TYR A 1084 26.37 27.09 8.73
CA TYR A 1084 25.26 27.84 8.16
C TYR A 1084 25.80 29.19 7.65
N ARG A 1085 26.15 29.21 6.37
CA ARG A 1085 27.02 30.22 5.70
C ARG A 1085 26.19 31.16 4.81
N TYR A 1086 26.54 32.44 4.72
CA TYR A 1086 25.87 33.36 3.79
C TYR A 1086 26.09 32.98 2.31
N ARG A 1087 25.05 33.10 1.46
CA ARG A 1087 25.14 32.80 0.01
C ARG A 1087 26.17 33.68 -0.70
N PHE A 1088 26.15 34.99 -0.42
CA PHE A 1088 27.05 35.96 -1.04
C PHE A 1088 28.33 36.12 -0.20
N ARG A 1089 29.48 35.92 -0.87
CA ARG A 1089 30.82 35.89 -0.24
C ARG A 1089 31.54 37.25 -0.30
N ASP A 1090 31.08 38.16 -1.15
CA ASP A 1090 31.76 39.41 -1.47
C ASP A 1090 31.32 40.59 -0.60
N THR A 1091 32.29 41.20 0.09
CA THR A 1091 32.09 42.37 0.97
C THR A 1091 32.08 43.70 0.20
N SER A 1092 31.88 43.69 -1.12
CA SER A 1092 32.11 44.81 -2.04
C SER A 1092 30.87 45.70 -2.25
N SER A 1093 30.54 46.49 -1.23
CA SER A 1093 29.89 47.81 -1.40
C SER A 1093 28.58 47.88 -2.22
N SER A 1094 27.68 46.90 -2.07
CA SER A 1094 26.26 47.04 -2.46
C SER A 1094 25.37 47.16 -1.22
N CYS A 1095 24.28 47.93 -1.31
CA CYS A 1095 23.29 48.06 -0.24
C CYS A 1095 22.29 46.90 -0.16
N ASP A 1096 22.37 45.96 -1.11
CA ASP A 1096 21.39 44.89 -1.35
C ASP A 1096 21.91 43.50 -0.91
N ALA A 1097 22.84 43.47 0.05
CA ALA A 1097 23.48 42.24 0.54
C ALA A 1097 22.47 41.31 1.25
N SER A 1098 21.91 40.37 0.50
CA SER A 1098 20.91 39.38 0.95
C SER A 1098 21.43 38.57 2.16
N SER A 1099 20.70 38.63 3.29
CA SER A 1099 21.08 37.96 4.54
C SER A 1099 20.76 36.46 4.57
N LYS A 1100 20.59 35.82 3.41
CA LYS A 1100 20.25 34.40 3.29
C LYS A 1100 21.49 33.52 3.54
N ARG A 1101 21.29 32.47 4.34
CA ARG A 1101 22.31 31.48 4.68
C ARG A 1101 21.90 30.11 4.17
N TYR A 1102 22.85 29.29 3.76
CA TYR A 1102 22.64 27.90 3.34
C TYR A 1102 23.41 26.95 4.26
N VAL A 1103 22.97 25.69 4.30
CA VAL A 1103 23.48 24.64 5.17
C VAL A 1103 24.71 23.96 4.55
N ILE A 1104 25.72 23.62 5.36
CA ILE A 1104 26.85 22.76 4.97
C ILE A 1104 27.01 21.68 6.04
N THR A 1105 26.69 20.44 5.70
CA THR A 1105 26.78 19.26 6.58
C THR A 1105 28.15 18.62 6.53
N ASN A 1106 28.72 18.30 7.71
CA ASN A 1106 30.01 17.60 7.87
C ASN A 1106 31.15 18.09 6.93
N PRO A 1107 31.51 19.39 6.95
CA PRO A 1107 32.57 19.91 6.09
C PRO A 1107 33.95 19.31 6.44
N PRO A 1108 34.88 19.20 5.47
CA PRO A 1108 36.24 18.68 5.69
C PRO A 1108 37.04 19.39 6.79
N ASP A 1109 38.06 18.73 7.33
CA ASP A 1109 38.89 19.30 8.41
C ASP A 1109 39.77 20.46 7.94
N ASP A 1110 40.09 20.57 6.65
CA ASP A 1110 40.80 21.69 6.05
C ASP A 1110 39.90 22.83 5.54
N PHE A 1111 38.58 22.67 5.64
CA PHE A 1111 37.61 23.67 5.18
C PHE A 1111 37.78 25.01 5.89
N THR A 1112 37.79 26.09 5.10
CA THR A 1112 38.06 27.46 5.60
C THR A 1112 36.81 28.12 6.15
N LEU A 1113 36.94 28.74 7.32
CA LEU A 1113 35.86 29.44 8.04
C LEU A 1113 35.84 30.94 7.70
N LEU A 1114 34.64 31.53 7.82
CA LEU A 1114 34.42 32.98 7.76
C LEU A 1114 33.93 33.48 9.12
N PRO A 1115 34.24 34.71 9.55
CA PRO A 1115 33.80 35.24 10.86
C PRO A 1115 32.28 35.47 10.91
N THR A 1116 31.64 35.50 9.75
CA THR A 1116 30.19 35.59 9.58
C THR A 1116 29.48 34.24 9.69
N ASP A 1117 30.18 33.11 9.62
CA ASP A 1117 29.56 31.78 9.67
C ASP A 1117 28.89 31.50 11.02
N GLN A 1118 27.86 30.66 10.99
CA GLN A 1118 27.24 30.06 12.17
C GLN A 1118 27.48 28.55 12.15
N VAL A 1119 27.70 27.96 13.32
CA VAL A 1119 28.09 26.56 13.49
C VAL A 1119 26.97 25.80 14.18
N PHE A 1120 26.46 24.73 13.56
CA PHE A 1120 25.51 23.82 14.19
C PHE A 1120 26.25 22.98 15.25
N VAL A 1121 25.80 23.05 16.50
CA VAL A 1121 26.44 22.37 17.63
C VAL A 1121 25.44 21.57 18.47
N LEU A 1122 25.89 20.40 18.95
CA LEU A 1122 25.26 19.68 20.06
C LEU A 1122 25.88 20.16 21.36
N MET A 1123 25.23 21.14 21.98
CA MET A 1123 25.62 21.65 23.30
C MET A 1123 25.16 20.66 24.37
N GLN A 1124 26.04 20.36 25.33
CA GLN A 1124 25.65 19.60 26.51
C GLN A 1124 24.77 20.46 27.42
N PHE A 1125 23.88 19.84 28.20
CA PHE A 1125 23.19 20.53 29.28
C PHE A 1125 24.18 20.82 30.41
N ASP A 1126 24.23 22.06 30.88
CA ASP A 1126 24.91 22.44 32.11
C ASP A 1126 23.85 22.67 33.19
N PRO A 1127 23.80 21.86 34.26
CA PRO A 1127 22.86 22.05 35.37
C PRO A 1127 23.02 23.40 36.08
N GLY A 1128 24.22 23.99 36.01
CA GLY A 1128 24.58 25.22 36.72
C GLY A 1128 24.50 25.10 38.25
N LEU A 1129 24.68 26.23 38.93
CA LEU A 1129 24.22 26.39 40.31
C LEU A 1129 22.77 26.90 40.24
N GLU A 1130 21.87 26.26 40.99
CA GLU A 1130 20.46 26.69 41.05
C GLU A 1130 20.37 28.20 41.33
N TYR A 1131 19.71 28.93 40.44
CA TYR A 1131 19.32 30.31 40.69
C TYR A 1131 18.25 30.32 41.78
N LYS A 1132 18.69 30.31 43.04
CA LYS A 1132 17.83 30.58 44.19
C LYS A 1132 17.22 31.96 43.97
N PRO A 1133 15.90 32.07 43.71
CA PRO A 1133 15.29 33.36 43.48
C PRO A 1133 15.45 34.16 44.77
N SER A 1134 16.15 35.29 44.70
CA SER A 1134 16.37 36.16 45.85
C SER A 1134 15.04 36.81 46.21
N ARG A 1135 14.20 36.08 46.96
CA ARG A 1135 13.07 36.63 47.71
C ARG A 1135 13.67 37.60 48.72
N GLY A 1136 13.80 38.86 48.30
CA GLY A 1136 14.38 39.91 49.12
C GLY A 1136 13.68 39.94 50.47
N ALA A 1137 14.43 39.64 51.52
CA ALA A 1137 13.96 39.70 52.89
C ALA A 1137 13.74 41.17 53.27
N ARG A 1138 12.61 41.73 52.84
CA ARG A 1138 12.04 42.92 53.47
C ARG A 1138 11.76 42.53 54.92
N GLY A 1139 12.60 43.00 55.83
CA GLY A 1139 12.26 43.02 57.23
C GLY A 1139 10.90 43.71 57.40
N LYS A 1140 10.02 43.09 58.17
CA LYS A 1140 8.99 43.85 58.86
C LYS A 1140 9.66 44.49 60.06
N ASP A 1141 9.73 45.80 60.07
CA ASP A 1141 9.84 46.52 61.34
C ASP A 1141 8.45 46.47 61.99
N ASP A 1142 8.35 45.92 63.19
CA ASP A 1142 7.08 45.78 63.90
C ASP A 1142 6.63 47.14 64.47
N ALA A 1143 5.49 47.64 63.97
CA ALA A 1143 4.74 48.72 64.57
C ALA A 1143 3.23 48.49 64.31
N SER A 1144 2.44 48.61 65.39
CA SER A 1144 1.00 48.27 65.53
C SER A 1144 0.61 46.81 65.26
#